data_AF-A0A2G6KMW2-F1
#
_entry.id   AF-A0A2G6KMW2-F1
#
_cell.length_a   1.000
_cell.length_b   1.000
_cell.length_c   1.000
_cell.angle_alpha   90.00
_cell.angle_beta   90.00
_cell.angle_gamma   90.00
#
_symmetry.space_group_name_H-M   'P 1'
#
loop_
_entity.id
_entity.type
_entity.pdbx_description
1 polymer ?
#
loop_
_entity_poly.entity_id
_entity_poly.type
_entity_poly.pdbx_seq_one_letter_code
_entity_poly.pdbx_strand_id
1 'polypeptide(L)'
;MINPSLIKSFQVYALLVRYGMLGFWGYAFIFLWKLGQLDYYQSWGTFFALWIPVMYAVFSTSYLLIRKCCSSHHSPETALFSERVSRFVQYDEWTYCVLLVLLGLELAAPSLQYVYSWFLTAYLALVLAKTALLLTCFFRYLQHLTCQSRPSNRLPFHVKVALVLIAFLLYSLISMFHIRRSTTTGDEPHYLLITHSLWYDWDTNLHNNYANHDYTAFYWDDLTPAFGDRVSDTTVYSYRHKGGFPLVLLPGYVLGGRVGATLQMNLVTALLMLQIFLLSYDIFHSLSASFVSWVCTAFTMPFIVYMGQIYPDTLAALLAVWGVRRIRRLSRENRWNTFVFWKDNGFIGLLVIFLVVLKTRYLPLAGTIVVFWIFRLLLRRGHFKQKLHMLFGIGIVSVLAGILVLWVDRAFLGHMLTDRITDTQYMAWILEGYNPLTGLLGLLLDQEYGLLFYSPLYMLAIVGIGLLSRKEFLETAPLLGIFGFNYLIIGCWPLWHAAPTPPSRYLLPVLPFLGIFFAQYWLQRKKNVRNVLLGVCGIWSFFMVWVITLTPWWRYNWADGTNNFLEAQSWRLGIHLPRLFPSFIRITQLTPFLSVLIILSLMAIILFGRFEKNDAPPLFPKNGSGAPGMMIALTFFLMLCLGVLLLGKMLPTSVLEAEDHLDMKADGGKRVPPSIDPWDNQIYLRTWKYFGWKLEPGESIVGRLKFAHGGQPSTGPIVKTQEALIYARALLDDESPDDFPIIEVFVDDMKIRELTITSTDWKPYPVKIVTDEVRPSLKIVHQAAPDSRRAFILDKVRLR
;
A
#
# COMPACT_ATOMS: atom_id res chain seq x y z
N MET A 1 21.87 -43.79 27.66
CA MET A 1 20.54 -43.28 27.25
C MET A 1 20.12 -42.23 28.27
N ILE A 2 20.06 -40.95 27.88
CA ILE A 2 19.68 -39.87 28.80
C ILE A 2 18.17 -39.94 29.03
N ASN A 3 17.76 -39.93 30.30
CA ASN A 3 16.37 -40.06 30.71
C ASN A 3 15.49 -38.97 30.06
N PRO A 4 14.42 -39.31 29.31
CA PRO A 4 13.59 -38.34 28.60
C PRO A 4 12.89 -37.32 29.53
N SER A 5 12.72 -37.64 30.82
CA SER A 5 12.25 -36.70 31.84
C SER A 5 13.27 -35.59 32.15
N LEU A 6 14.56 -35.91 32.15
CA LEU A 6 15.67 -34.96 32.32
C LEU A 6 15.78 -34.00 31.13
N ILE A 7 15.57 -34.48 29.91
CA ILE A 7 15.60 -33.65 28.68
C ILE A 7 14.44 -32.64 28.67
N LYS A 8 13.23 -33.06 29.08
CA LYS A 8 12.08 -32.14 29.26
C LYS A 8 12.37 -31.08 30.32
N SER A 9 12.97 -31.48 31.43
CA SER A 9 13.32 -30.57 32.54
C SER A 9 14.35 -29.53 32.10
N PHE A 10 15.34 -29.93 31.30
CA PHE A 10 16.36 -29.01 30.74
C PHE A 10 15.78 -28.00 29.75
N GLN A 11 14.78 -28.39 28.94
CA GLN A 11 14.11 -27.48 28.01
C GLN A 11 13.26 -26.43 28.73
N VAL A 12 12.56 -26.82 29.80
CA VAL A 12 11.77 -25.89 30.63
C VAL A 12 12.68 -24.93 31.37
N TYR A 13 13.80 -25.40 31.92
CA TYR A 13 14.79 -24.55 32.58
C TYR A 13 15.43 -23.54 31.60
N ALA A 14 15.80 -23.97 30.40
CA ALA A 14 16.32 -23.08 29.37
C ALA A 14 15.30 -22.01 28.93
N LEU A 15 14.01 -22.33 28.90
CA LEU A 15 12.94 -21.37 28.64
C LEU A 15 12.79 -20.36 29.77
N LEU A 16 12.78 -20.82 31.02
CA LEU A 16 12.69 -19.94 32.19
C LEU A 16 13.86 -18.96 32.26
N VAL A 17 15.08 -19.43 32.01
CA VAL A 17 16.27 -18.57 31.94
C VAL A 17 16.14 -17.54 30.82
N ARG A 18 15.66 -17.94 29.62
CA ARG A 18 15.42 -17.00 28.50
C ARG A 18 14.42 -15.92 28.88
N TYR A 19 13.26 -16.29 29.40
CA TYR A 19 12.24 -15.30 29.76
C TYR A 19 12.68 -14.41 30.93
N GLY A 20 13.40 -14.96 31.91
CA GLY A 20 14.02 -14.20 33.00
C GLY A 20 15.02 -13.16 32.47
N MET A 21 15.90 -13.55 31.54
CA MET A 21 16.83 -12.62 30.89
C MET A 21 16.09 -11.53 30.10
N LEU A 22 15.02 -11.88 29.38
CA LEU A 22 14.21 -10.89 28.64
C LEU A 22 13.55 -9.88 29.57
N GLY A 23 13.04 -10.31 30.72
CA GLY A 23 12.51 -9.42 31.75
C GLY A 23 13.57 -8.48 32.33
N PHE A 24 14.76 -9.01 32.63
CA PHE A 24 15.91 -8.22 33.07
C PHE A 24 16.32 -7.18 32.02
N TRP A 25 16.40 -7.57 30.74
CA TRP A 25 16.70 -6.64 29.65
C TRP A 25 15.66 -5.55 29.49
N GLY A 26 14.37 -5.87 29.61
CA GLY A 26 13.30 -4.87 29.60
C GLY A 26 13.48 -3.82 30.70
N TYR A 27 13.79 -4.27 31.92
CA TYR A 27 14.10 -3.36 33.03
C TYR A 27 15.36 -2.51 32.78
N ALA A 28 16.43 -3.15 32.27
CA ALA A 28 17.68 -2.48 31.94
C ALA A 28 17.48 -1.38 30.88
N PHE A 29 16.67 -1.62 29.85
CA PHE A 29 16.33 -0.61 28.85
C PHE A 29 15.67 0.62 29.49
N ILE A 30 14.71 0.46 30.40
CA ILE A 30 14.07 1.62 31.06
C ILE A 30 15.10 2.43 31.86
N PHE A 31 15.99 1.74 32.59
CA PHE A 31 17.00 2.39 33.41
C PHE A 31 18.04 3.12 32.57
N LEU A 32 18.58 2.46 31.53
CA LEU A 32 19.58 3.03 30.64
C LEU A 32 19.01 4.16 29.77
N TRP A 33 17.72 4.12 29.41
CA TRP A 33 17.08 5.16 28.61
C TRP A 33 17.10 6.50 29.34
N LYS A 34 16.81 6.45 30.64
CA LYS A 34 16.91 7.61 31.54
C LYS A 34 18.36 8.07 31.70
N LEU A 35 19.29 7.12 31.89
CA LEU A 35 20.71 7.44 32.02
C LEU A 35 21.28 8.13 30.76
N GLY A 36 20.83 7.70 29.58
CA GLY A 36 21.16 8.30 28.28
C GLY A 36 20.48 9.64 28.01
N GLN A 37 19.71 10.19 28.97
CA GLN A 37 18.98 11.46 28.87
C GLN A 37 18.03 11.52 27.66
N LEU A 38 17.43 10.38 27.29
CA LEU A 38 16.50 10.27 26.16
C LEU A 38 15.04 10.60 26.55
N ASP A 39 14.83 11.35 27.64
CA ASP A 39 13.53 11.60 28.26
C ASP A 39 12.61 12.53 27.44
N TYR A 40 13.15 13.29 26.47
CA TYR A 40 12.33 13.99 25.47
C TYR A 40 11.41 13.01 24.71
N TYR A 41 11.73 11.71 24.71
CA TYR A 41 11.01 10.63 24.05
C TYR A 41 10.39 9.62 25.04
N GLN A 42 9.92 10.06 26.22
CA GLN A 42 9.46 9.21 27.34
C GLN A 42 8.60 7.98 26.97
N SER A 43 7.75 8.07 25.94
CA SER A 43 6.91 6.93 25.50
C SER A 43 7.66 5.80 24.78
N TRP A 44 8.90 6.03 24.33
CA TRP A 44 9.69 5.09 23.54
C TRP A 44 10.56 4.15 24.38
N GLY A 45 11.11 4.62 25.50
CA GLY A 45 11.85 3.74 26.43
C GLY A 45 10.97 2.60 26.94
N THR A 46 9.73 2.90 27.32
CA THR A 46 8.73 1.90 27.73
C THR A 46 8.29 0.99 26.57
N PHE A 47 8.19 1.53 25.36
CA PHE A 47 7.90 0.75 24.16
C PHE A 47 8.98 -0.31 23.91
N PHE A 48 10.26 0.07 23.85
CA PHE A 48 11.34 -0.88 23.58
C PHE A 48 11.51 -1.90 24.70
N ALA A 49 11.43 -1.46 25.95
CA ALA A 49 11.49 -2.31 27.13
C ALA A 49 10.43 -3.42 27.13
N LEU A 50 9.27 -3.18 26.52
CA LEU A 50 8.19 -4.18 26.41
C LEU A 50 8.31 -5.02 25.13
N TRP A 51 8.42 -4.36 23.97
CA TRP A 51 8.24 -5.01 22.68
C TRP A 51 9.46 -5.82 22.22
N ILE A 52 10.66 -5.46 22.65
CA ILE A 52 11.85 -6.27 22.41
C ILE A 52 11.71 -7.63 23.12
N PRO A 53 11.45 -7.72 24.44
CA PRO A 53 11.16 -8.98 25.12
C PRO A 53 10.04 -9.80 24.48
N VAL A 54 8.89 -9.17 24.18
CA VAL A 54 7.75 -9.84 23.55
C VAL A 54 8.15 -10.45 22.21
N MET A 55 8.89 -9.71 21.37
CA MET A 55 9.38 -10.23 20.10
C MET A 55 10.25 -11.47 20.30
N TYR A 56 11.30 -11.40 21.12
CA TYR A 56 12.19 -12.56 21.35
C TYR A 56 11.43 -13.77 21.91
N ALA A 57 10.53 -13.54 22.86
CA ALA A 57 9.67 -14.58 23.42
C ALA A 57 8.86 -15.27 22.32
N VAL A 58 8.21 -14.49 21.45
CA VAL A 58 7.39 -14.99 20.35
C VAL A 58 8.20 -15.81 19.34
N PHE A 59 9.33 -15.29 18.88
CA PHE A 59 10.17 -15.98 17.89
C PHE A 59 10.76 -17.28 18.45
N SER A 60 11.37 -17.22 19.63
CA SER A 60 11.94 -18.41 20.27
C SER A 60 10.88 -19.49 20.54
N THR A 61 9.69 -19.11 21.00
CA THR A 61 8.56 -20.04 21.19
C THR A 61 8.14 -20.69 19.87
N SER A 62 8.10 -19.91 18.78
CA SER A 62 7.70 -20.40 17.45
C SER A 62 8.64 -21.50 16.93
N TYR A 63 9.96 -21.34 17.09
CA TYR A 63 10.92 -22.38 16.70
C TYR A 63 10.77 -23.67 17.51
N LEU A 64 10.52 -23.55 18.82
CA LEU A 64 10.30 -24.70 19.70
C LEU A 64 9.02 -25.46 19.35
N LEU A 65 7.96 -24.76 18.99
CA LEU A 65 6.71 -25.38 18.52
C LEU A 65 6.93 -26.14 17.21
N ILE A 66 7.63 -25.54 16.23
CA ILE A 66 7.98 -26.22 14.96
C ILE A 66 8.79 -27.49 15.24
N ARG A 67 9.81 -27.39 16.12
CA ARG A 67 10.64 -28.54 16.52
C ARG A 67 9.80 -29.65 17.17
N LYS A 68 8.89 -29.30 18.07
CA LYS A 68 8.00 -30.25 18.75
C LYS A 68 7.10 -30.99 17.76
N CYS A 69 6.52 -30.26 16.80
CA CYS A 69 5.71 -30.87 15.73
C CYS A 69 6.51 -31.91 14.92
N CYS A 70 7.80 -31.64 14.64
CA CYS A 70 8.66 -32.57 13.90
C CYS A 70 9.08 -33.80 14.72
N SER A 71 9.32 -33.65 16.02
CA SER A 71 9.74 -34.75 16.91
C SER A 71 8.67 -35.82 17.17
N SER A 72 7.41 -35.51 16.85
CA SER A 72 6.29 -36.43 17.07
C SER A 72 6.28 -37.65 16.13
N HIS A 73 7.09 -37.63 15.07
CA HIS A 73 7.19 -38.71 14.08
C HIS A 73 8.59 -39.34 14.20
N HIS A 74 8.67 -40.65 14.43
CA HIS A 74 9.95 -41.37 14.63
C HIS A 74 10.45 -41.92 13.30
N SER A 75 11.11 -41.07 12.49
CA SER A 75 11.80 -41.51 11.27
C SER A 75 13.22 -40.89 11.17
N PRO A 76 14.16 -41.51 10.45
CA PRO A 76 15.51 -40.93 10.26
C PRO A 76 15.46 -39.54 9.61
N GLU A 77 14.53 -39.32 8.68
CA GLU A 77 14.34 -38.03 8.00
C GLU A 77 13.83 -36.91 8.92
N THR A 78 12.98 -37.25 9.90
CA THR A 78 12.48 -36.27 10.89
C THR A 78 13.56 -35.89 11.90
N ALA A 79 14.46 -36.81 12.25
CA ALA A 79 15.63 -36.51 13.06
C ALA A 79 16.57 -35.50 12.37
N LEU A 80 16.89 -35.72 11.09
CA LEU A 80 17.68 -34.78 10.28
C LEU A 80 17.02 -33.41 10.15
N PHE A 81 15.69 -33.36 10.01
CA PHE A 81 14.97 -32.10 9.95
C PHE A 81 14.98 -31.36 11.30
N SER A 82 14.78 -32.07 12.41
CA SER A 82 14.88 -31.52 13.77
C SER A 82 16.27 -30.92 14.05
N GLU A 83 17.34 -31.54 13.54
CA GLU A 83 18.70 -30.99 13.62
C GLU A 83 18.81 -29.66 12.85
N ARG A 84 18.25 -29.56 11.64
CA ARG A 84 18.23 -28.30 10.88
C ARG A 84 17.46 -27.20 11.62
N VAL A 85 16.31 -27.53 12.22
CA VAL A 85 15.55 -26.56 13.05
C VAL A 85 16.40 -26.08 14.23
N SER A 86 17.22 -26.96 14.81
CA SER A 86 18.12 -26.58 15.91
C SER A 86 19.17 -25.55 15.48
N ARG A 87 19.63 -25.58 14.22
CA ARG A 87 20.50 -24.51 13.67
C ARG A 87 19.78 -23.17 13.56
N PHE A 88 18.49 -23.16 13.19
CA PHE A 88 17.70 -21.91 13.17
C PHE A 88 17.48 -21.35 14.58
N VAL A 89 17.31 -22.21 15.59
CA VAL A 89 17.28 -21.78 17.00
C VAL A 89 18.60 -21.12 17.39
N GLN A 90 19.74 -21.71 17.00
CA GLN A 90 21.06 -21.10 17.23
C GLN A 90 21.18 -19.75 16.49
N TYR A 91 20.74 -19.65 15.24
CA TYR A 91 20.72 -18.37 14.50
C TYR A 91 19.85 -17.31 15.20
N ASP A 92 18.69 -17.70 15.73
CA ASP A 92 17.85 -16.82 16.56
C ASP A 92 18.57 -16.38 17.83
N GLU A 93 19.35 -17.27 18.47
CA GLU A 93 20.18 -16.94 19.63
C GLU A 93 21.27 -15.91 19.30
N TRP A 94 21.93 -16.02 18.14
CA TRP A 94 22.90 -15.01 17.68
C TRP A 94 22.27 -13.63 17.51
N THR A 95 20.97 -13.54 17.24
CA THR A 95 20.31 -12.23 17.17
C THR A 95 20.22 -11.53 18.53
N TYR A 96 20.39 -12.22 19.67
CA TYR A 96 20.48 -11.56 20.98
C TYR A 96 21.72 -10.66 21.07
N CYS A 97 22.78 -10.92 20.29
CA CYS A 97 23.92 -10.01 20.21
C CYS A 97 23.54 -8.62 19.65
N VAL A 98 22.45 -8.50 18.89
CA VAL A 98 21.93 -7.20 18.43
C VAL A 98 21.40 -6.36 19.60
N LEU A 99 20.99 -6.98 20.71
CA LEU A 99 20.64 -6.25 21.93
C LEU A 99 21.84 -5.48 22.46
N LEU A 100 23.05 -6.05 22.39
CA LEU A 100 24.28 -5.35 22.79
C LEU A 100 24.53 -4.10 21.93
N VAL A 101 24.18 -4.15 20.64
CA VAL A 101 24.25 -2.99 19.75
C VAL A 101 23.23 -1.92 20.18
N LEU A 102 21.99 -2.31 20.46
CA LEU A 102 20.96 -1.38 20.93
C LEU A 102 21.34 -0.71 22.25
N LEU A 103 21.90 -1.47 23.19
CA LEU A 103 22.40 -0.94 24.47
C LEU A 103 23.62 -0.04 24.26
N GLY A 104 24.52 -0.40 23.34
CA GLY A 104 25.64 0.43 22.94
C GLY A 104 25.20 1.77 22.34
N LEU A 105 24.15 1.78 21.51
CA LEU A 105 23.53 3.00 20.98
C LEU A 105 22.97 3.88 22.09
N GLU A 106 22.47 3.28 23.18
CA GLU A 106 21.93 3.99 24.35
C GLU A 106 23.03 4.68 25.12
N LEU A 107 24.13 3.97 25.37
CA LEU A 107 25.31 4.51 26.04
C LEU A 107 26.00 5.60 25.20
N ALA A 108 25.99 5.44 23.87
CA ALA A 108 26.52 6.42 22.93
C ALA A 108 25.52 7.57 22.62
N ALA A 109 24.30 7.53 23.16
CA ALA A 109 23.26 8.50 22.87
C ALA A 109 23.69 9.97 22.99
N PRO A 110 24.43 10.38 24.04
CA PRO A 110 24.81 11.78 24.22
C PRO A 110 25.71 12.34 23.10
N SER A 111 26.39 11.49 22.33
CA SER A 111 27.29 11.89 21.26
C SER A 111 26.71 11.71 19.85
N LEU A 112 25.49 11.21 19.72
CA LEU A 112 24.87 10.87 18.44
C LEU A 112 23.77 11.87 18.06
N GLN A 113 24.01 12.62 16.98
CA GLN A 113 23.08 13.64 16.45
C GLN A 113 21.71 13.09 15.99
N TYR A 114 21.58 11.77 15.80
CA TYR A 114 20.35 11.10 15.35
C TYR A 114 20.08 9.79 16.08
N VAL A 115 20.47 9.71 17.36
CA VAL A 115 20.38 8.48 18.17
C VAL A 115 19.03 7.76 18.01
N TYR A 116 17.93 8.50 18.07
CA TYR A 116 16.59 7.95 18.00
C TYR A 116 16.28 7.28 16.63
N SER A 117 16.70 7.90 15.53
CA SER A 117 16.56 7.30 14.19
C SER A 117 17.36 6.00 14.06
N TRP A 118 18.55 5.93 14.68
CA TRP A 118 19.34 4.70 14.74
C TRP A 118 18.63 3.59 15.53
N PHE A 119 18.02 3.91 16.67
CA PHE A 119 17.23 2.96 17.45
C PHE A 119 16.05 2.38 16.67
N LEU A 120 15.25 3.24 16.02
CA LEU A 120 14.12 2.79 15.21
C LEU A 120 14.58 1.88 14.06
N THR A 121 15.66 2.26 13.40
CA THR A 121 16.29 1.49 12.31
C THR A 121 16.76 0.13 12.82
N ALA A 122 17.48 0.08 13.94
CA ALA A 122 17.97 -1.16 14.53
C ALA A 122 16.83 -2.09 14.99
N TYR A 123 15.76 -1.55 15.59
CA TYR A 123 14.58 -2.32 15.98
C TYR A 123 13.89 -2.95 14.78
N LEU A 124 13.58 -2.17 13.73
CA LEU A 124 12.94 -2.72 12.54
C LEU A 124 13.86 -3.72 11.83
N ALA A 125 15.18 -3.50 11.82
CA ALA A 125 16.15 -4.41 11.21
C ALA A 125 16.11 -5.77 11.91
N LEU A 126 16.03 -5.73 13.25
CA LEU A 126 15.90 -6.93 14.08
C LEU A 126 14.59 -7.67 13.81
N VAL A 127 13.46 -6.95 13.71
CA VAL A 127 12.16 -7.55 13.33
C VAL A 127 12.27 -8.23 11.96
N LEU A 128 12.84 -7.56 10.95
CA LEU A 128 13.00 -8.13 9.61
C LEU A 128 13.92 -9.35 9.59
N ALA A 129 15.07 -9.28 10.27
CA ALA A 129 16.03 -10.37 10.31
C ALA A 129 15.43 -11.63 10.96
N LYS A 130 14.77 -11.47 12.11
CA LYS A 130 14.06 -12.57 12.78
C LYS A 130 12.92 -13.12 11.92
N THR A 131 12.17 -12.23 11.27
CA THR A 131 11.11 -12.62 10.31
C THR A 131 11.68 -13.49 9.20
N ALA A 132 12.76 -13.05 8.54
CA ALA A 132 13.39 -13.80 7.46
C ALA A 132 13.87 -15.19 7.92
N LEU A 133 14.48 -15.28 9.10
CA LEU A 133 14.91 -16.56 9.68
C LEU A 133 13.71 -17.48 9.96
N LEU A 134 12.63 -16.97 10.56
CA LEU A 134 11.45 -17.75 10.89
C LEU A 134 10.71 -18.23 9.64
N LEU A 135 10.51 -17.34 8.66
CA LEU A 135 9.89 -17.67 7.38
C LEU A 135 10.72 -18.71 6.61
N THR A 136 12.04 -18.61 6.65
CA THR A 136 12.93 -19.61 6.04
C THR A 136 12.80 -20.96 6.74
N CYS A 137 12.82 -21.00 8.07
CA CYS A 137 12.61 -22.22 8.85
C CYS A 137 11.25 -22.86 8.54
N PHE A 138 10.19 -22.05 8.51
CA PHE A 138 8.83 -22.52 8.23
C PHE A 138 8.67 -22.99 6.76
N PHE A 139 9.31 -22.33 5.80
CA PHE A 139 9.34 -22.80 4.42
C PHE A 139 9.98 -24.19 4.29
N ARG A 140 11.10 -24.42 4.99
CA ARG A 140 11.76 -25.73 5.04
C ARG A 140 10.85 -26.78 5.69
N TYR A 141 10.07 -26.40 6.70
CA TYR A 141 9.07 -27.26 7.32
C TYR A 141 7.95 -27.67 6.35
N LEU A 142 7.42 -26.73 5.57
CA LEU A 142 6.41 -27.03 4.54
C LEU A 142 6.95 -27.92 3.42
N GLN A 143 8.22 -27.74 3.03
CA GLN A 143 8.87 -28.64 2.07
C GLN A 143 8.97 -30.06 2.64
N HIS A 144 9.36 -30.20 3.90
CA HIS A 144 9.43 -31.50 4.58
C HIS A 144 8.06 -32.19 4.66
N LEU A 145 7.00 -31.45 5.01
CA LEU A 145 5.62 -31.98 4.99
C LEU A 145 5.20 -32.47 3.61
N THR A 146 5.62 -31.78 2.55
CA THR A 146 5.34 -32.17 1.17
C THR A 146 5.95 -33.54 0.83
N CYS A 147 7.15 -33.83 1.35
CA CYS A 147 7.86 -35.10 1.13
C CYS A 147 7.26 -36.28 1.92
N GLN A 148 6.68 -36.03 3.09
CA GLN A 148 6.17 -37.08 3.98
C GLN A 148 4.70 -37.41 3.79
N SER A 149 3.91 -36.47 3.29
CA SER A 149 2.46 -36.65 3.20
C SER A 149 2.10 -37.60 2.06
N ARG A 150 1.40 -38.71 2.36
CA ARG A 150 0.46 -39.33 1.41
C ARG A 150 -0.52 -38.25 0.93
N PRO A 151 -1.08 -38.32 -0.30
CA PRO A 151 -1.95 -37.29 -0.86
C PRO A 151 -3.27 -37.16 -0.08
N SER A 152 -3.20 -36.52 1.09
CA SER A 152 -4.32 -36.01 1.85
C SER A 152 -4.62 -34.62 1.30
N ASN A 153 -5.84 -34.43 0.79
CA ASN A 153 -6.31 -33.13 0.29
C ASN A 153 -6.50 -32.07 1.40
N ARG A 154 -6.17 -32.36 2.67
CA ARG A 154 -6.43 -31.45 3.80
C ARG A 154 -5.14 -31.07 4.52
N LEU A 155 -4.84 -29.77 4.47
CA LEU A 155 -3.77 -29.16 5.24
C LEU A 155 -4.02 -29.33 6.75
N PRO A 156 -3.01 -29.77 7.54
CA PRO A 156 -3.13 -29.90 8.98
C PRO A 156 -3.54 -28.60 9.68
N PHE A 157 -4.29 -28.72 10.78
CA PHE A 157 -4.81 -27.56 11.51
C PHE A 157 -3.68 -26.69 12.10
N HIS A 158 -2.64 -27.31 12.66
CA HIS A 158 -1.50 -26.59 13.25
C HIS A 158 -0.75 -25.73 12.24
N VAL A 159 -0.67 -26.14 10.96
CA VAL A 159 -0.06 -25.33 9.89
C VAL A 159 -0.88 -24.07 9.62
N LYS A 160 -2.22 -24.17 9.61
CA LYS A 160 -3.10 -23.01 9.44
C LYS A 160 -2.96 -22.03 10.59
N VAL A 161 -2.94 -22.55 11.82
CA VAL A 161 -2.72 -21.74 13.03
C VAL A 161 -1.36 -21.07 12.97
N ALA A 162 -0.30 -21.79 12.60
CA ALA A 162 1.04 -21.22 12.47
C ALA A 162 1.08 -20.09 11.43
N LEU A 163 0.47 -20.25 10.26
CA LEU A 163 0.40 -19.18 9.25
C LEU A 163 -0.29 -17.91 9.80
N VAL A 164 -1.43 -18.07 10.49
CA VAL A 164 -2.14 -16.93 11.10
C VAL A 164 -1.31 -16.29 12.20
N LEU A 165 -0.77 -17.09 13.11
CA LEU A 165 0.02 -16.57 14.23
C LEU A 165 1.27 -15.85 13.75
N ILE A 166 2.01 -16.41 12.78
CA ILE A 166 3.19 -15.75 12.22
C ILE A 166 2.82 -14.39 11.62
N ALA A 167 1.80 -14.33 10.75
CA ALA A 167 1.37 -13.03 10.21
C ALA A 167 0.90 -12.07 11.31
N PHE A 168 0.01 -12.52 12.19
CA PHE A 168 -0.56 -11.69 13.26
C PHE A 168 0.50 -11.09 14.18
N LEU A 169 1.48 -11.90 14.60
CA LEU A 169 2.54 -11.46 15.50
C LEU A 169 3.45 -10.43 14.82
N LEU A 170 3.85 -10.69 13.57
CA LEU A 170 4.67 -9.75 12.80
C LEU A 170 3.95 -8.43 12.53
N TYR A 171 2.66 -8.52 12.15
CA TYR A 171 1.82 -7.36 11.95
C TYR A 171 1.63 -6.55 13.22
N SER A 172 1.50 -7.23 14.37
CA SER A 172 1.41 -6.57 15.67
C SER A 172 2.70 -5.83 16.02
N LEU A 173 3.87 -6.46 15.87
CA LEU A 173 5.16 -5.82 16.15
C LEU A 173 5.39 -4.54 15.33
N ILE A 174 5.00 -4.55 14.05
CA ILE A 174 5.12 -3.39 13.18
C ILE A 174 4.02 -2.36 13.45
N SER A 175 2.78 -2.79 13.71
CA SER A 175 1.68 -1.87 14.01
C SER A 175 1.88 -1.11 15.32
N MET A 176 2.46 -1.74 16.33
CA MET A 176 2.74 -1.08 17.61
C MET A 176 3.82 -0.03 17.47
N PHE A 177 4.83 -0.29 16.64
CA PHE A 177 5.78 0.74 16.21
C PHE A 177 5.06 1.88 15.47
N HIS A 178 4.15 1.55 14.56
CA HIS A 178 3.44 2.52 13.74
C HIS A 178 2.52 3.44 14.56
N ILE A 179 1.73 2.91 15.50
CA ILE A 179 0.85 3.68 16.39
C ILE A 179 1.64 4.73 17.18
N ARG A 180 2.88 4.40 17.58
CA ARG A 180 3.77 5.33 18.30
C ARG A 180 4.34 6.41 17.39
N ARG A 181 4.51 6.14 16.08
CA ARG A 181 5.19 7.05 15.14
C ARG A 181 4.27 8.03 14.44
N SER A 182 2.98 7.72 14.32
CA SER A 182 1.99 8.57 13.64
C SER A 182 0.61 8.50 14.28
N THR A 183 -0.09 9.64 14.22
CA THR A 183 -1.53 9.74 14.51
C THR A 183 -2.37 8.91 13.52
N THR A 184 -3.66 8.73 13.81
CA THR A 184 -4.63 8.29 12.80
C THR A 184 -4.80 9.37 11.72
N THR A 185 -5.11 8.98 10.48
CA THR A 185 -5.27 9.91 9.36
C THR A 185 -6.37 9.47 8.40
N GLY A 186 -6.81 10.36 7.51
CA GLY A 186 -7.87 10.08 6.55
C GLY A 186 -9.18 9.71 7.25
N ASP A 187 -9.83 8.62 6.82
CA ASP A 187 -11.09 8.16 7.42
C ASP A 187 -10.92 7.55 8.84
N GLU A 188 -9.71 7.14 9.23
CA GLU A 188 -9.45 6.39 10.47
C GLU A 188 -9.98 7.05 11.76
N PRO A 189 -9.68 8.34 12.05
CA PRO A 189 -10.19 8.99 13.26
C PRO A 189 -11.72 9.02 13.30
N HIS A 190 -12.40 9.20 12.16
CA HIS A 190 -13.86 9.23 12.12
C HIS A 190 -14.48 7.86 12.40
N TYR A 191 -13.90 6.76 11.88
CA TYR A 191 -14.39 5.41 12.23
C TYR A 191 -14.23 5.13 13.73
N LEU A 192 -13.10 5.54 14.31
CA LEU A 192 -12.86 5.40 15.75
C LEU A 192 -13.81 6.26 16.59
N LEU A 193 -14.09 7.50 16.18
CA LEU A 193 -15.01 8.38 16.90
C LEU A 193 -16.44 7.83 16.89
N ILE A 194 -16.90 7.29 15.75
CA ILE A 194 -18.20 6.59 15.69
C ILE A 194 -18.18 5.35 16.58
N THR A 195 -17.09 4.59 16.58
CA THR A 195 -16.95 3.40 17.45
C THR A 195 -16.96 3.78 18.94
N HIS A 196 -16.35 4.91 19.29
CA HIS A 196 -16.35 5.47 20.64
C HIS A 196 -17.77 5.83 21.08
N SER A 197 -18.49 6.61 20.27
CA SER A 197 -19.89 6.99 20.52
C SER A 197 -20.79 5.76 20.65
N LEU A 198 -20.65 4.75 19.78
CA LEU A 198 -21.41 3.51 19.88
C LEU A 198 -21.19 2.74 21.20
N TRP A 199 -20.01 2.84 21.78
CA TRP A 199 -19.67 2.15 23.03
C TRP A 199 -20.07 2.95 24.27
N TYR A 200 -19.80 4.26 24.30
CA TYR A 200 -20.03 5.11 25.47
C TYR A 200 -21.43 5.74 25.46
N ASP A 201 -21.92 6.18 24.31
CA ASP A 201 -23.14 6.98 24.15
C ASP A 201 -24.32 6.19 23.56
N TRP A 202 -24.07 5.00 23.01
CA TRP A 202 -25.07 4.10 22.39
C TRP A 202 -25.81 4.70 21.20
N ASP A 203 -25.23 5.70 20.56
CA ASP A 203 -25.77 6.32 19.36
C ASP A 203 -24.68 6.53 18.29
N THR A 204 -25.00 7.34 17.28
CA THR A 204 -24.04 7.72 16.23
C THR A 204 -24.01 9.24 16.02
N ASN A 205 -24.57 10.00 16.96
CA ASN A 205 -24.56 11.45 16.99
C ASN A 205 -23.27 11.91 17.66
N LEU A 206 -22.33 12.43 16.85
CA LEU A 206 -20.99 12.76 17.31
C LEU A 206 -20.90 14.16 17.95
N HIS A 207 -22.01 14.86 18.12
CA HIS A 207 -22.02 16.26 18.55
C HIS A 207 -21.32 16.46 19.90
N ASN A 208 -21.69 15.66 20.90
CA ASN A 208 -21.03 15.64 22.20
C ASN A 208 -19.55 15.21 22.07
N ASN A 209 -19.23 14.24 21.22
CA ASN A 209 -17.86 13.75 21.11
C ASN A 209 -16.90 14.78 20.51
N TYR A 210 -17.36 15.59 19.54
CA TYR A 210 -16.60 16.74 19.05
C TYR A 210 -16.46 17.82 20.13
N ALA A 211 -17.55 18.16 20.83
CA ALA A 211 -17.52 19.16 21.90
C ALA A 211 -16.61 18.78 23.09
N ASN A 212 -16.52 17.48 23.40
CA ASN A 212 -15.71 16.95 24.49
C ASN A 212 -14.27 16.61 24.08
N HIS A 213 -13.92 16.75 22.79
CA HIS A 213 -12.63 16.35 22.24
C HIS A 213 -12.26 14.86 22.47
N ASP A 214 -13.25 13.95 22.43
CA ASP A 214 -13.05 12.52 22.71
C ASP A 214 -12.07 11.84 21.71
N TYR A 215 -11.87 12.45 20.54
CA TYR A 215 -10.91 12.00 19.53
C TYR A 215 -9.45 12.12 19.95
N THR A 216 -9.12 12.96 20.93
CA THR A 216 -7.73 13.19 21.40
C THR A 216 -7.06 11.92 21.94
N ALA A 217 -7.87 10.91 22.33
CA ALA A 217 -7.37 9.59 22.73
C ALA A 217 -6.69 8.81 21.59
N PHE A 218 -6.95 9.17 20.32
CA PHE A 218 -6.42 8.44 19.16
C PHE A 218 -5.95 9.31 18.00
N TYR A 219 -6.31 10.59 17.99
CA TYR A 219 -5.93 11.60 17.00
C TYR A 219 -5.21 12.77 17.69
N TRP A 220 -4.09 13.24 17.13
CA TRP A 220 -3.21 14.21 17.79
C TRP A 220 -3.55 15.68 17.52
N ASP A 221 -4.34 15.96 16.50
CA ASP A 221 -4.68 17.32 16.08
C ASP A 221 -6.17 17.61 16.36
N ASP A 222 -6.64 18.79 15.97
CA ASP A 222 -8.05 19.13 16.06
C ASP A 222 -8.86 18.44 14.96
N LEU A 223 -9.78 17.56 15.33
CA LEU A 223 -10.61 16.81 14.39
C LEU A 223 -11.92 17.57 14.15
N THR A 224 -12.15 18.00 12.91
CA THR A 224 -13.41 18.61 12.49
C THR A 224 -14.32 17.60 11.79
N PRO A 225 -15.65 17.82 11.77
CA PRO A 225 -16.55 17.04 10.92
C PRO A 225 -16.09 17.04 9.46
N ALA A 226 -16.19 15.89 8.80
CA ALA A 226 -15.70 15.77 7.42
C ALA A 226 -16.64 16.48 6.44
N PHE A 227 -16.10 16.92 5.30
CA PHE A 227 -16.90 17.58 4.27
C PHE A 227 -18.12 16.73 3.85
N GLY A 228 -19.32 17.32 3.88
CA GLY A 228 -20.58 16.66 3.56
C GLY A 228 -21.21 15.87 4.71
N ASP A 229 -20.61 15.89 5.90
CA ASP A 229 -21.27 15.42 7.13
C ASP A 229 -22.44 16.35 7.49
N ARG A 230 -23.49 15.80 8.10
CA ARG A 230 -24.68 16.57 8.52
C ARG A 230 -24.40 17.18 9.87
N VAL A 231 -24.21 18.50 9.91
CA VAL A 231 -23.89 19.26 11.12
C VAL A 231 -25.02 20.25 11.42
N SER A 232 -25.41 20.33 12.68
CA SER A 232 -26.36 21.28 13.26
C SER A 232 -25.96 21.57 14.71
N ASP A 233 -26.64 22.53 15.34
CA ASP A 233 -26.37 22.94 16.74
C ASP A 233 -26.53 21.82 17.78
N THR A 234 -27.14 20.69 17.42
CA THR A 234 -27.41 19.57 18.34
C THR A 234 -27.03 18.21 17.79
N THR A 235 -26.71 18.11 16.49
CA THR A 235 -26.38 16.83 15.87
C THR A 235 -25.22 16.94 14.90
N VAL A 236 -24.32 15.95 14.97
CA VAL A 236 -23.25 15.73 13.99
C VAL A 236 -23.31 14.28 13.54
N TYR A 237 -23.71 14.06 12.29
CA TYR A 237 -23.77 12.72 11.70
C TYR A 237 -22.79 12.58 10.54
N SER A 238 -21.85 11.66 10.68
CA SER A 238 -20.85 11.45 9.64
C SER A 238 -21.43 10.71 8.43
N TYR A 239 -21.62 11.43 7.33
CA TYR A 239 -22.23 10.90 6.11
C TYR A 239 -21.34 9.87 5.40
N ARG A 240 -20.02 10.06 5.47
CA ARG A 240 -19.03 9.26 4.73
C ARG A 240 -18.55 8.02 5.47
N HIS A 241 -18.56 8.10 6.80
CA HIS A 241 -17.92 7.13 7.68
C HIS A 241 -18.93 6.25 8.42
N LYS A 242 -20.22 6.63 8.41
CA LYS A 242 -21.31 5.74 8.84
C LYS A 242 -21.44 4.56 7.89
N GLY A 243 -21.56 3.37 8.48
CA GLY A 243 -21.64 2.09 7.78
C GLY A 243 -21.49 0.96 8.79
N GLY A 244 -21.36 -0.27 8.29
CA GLY A 244 -21.16 -1.43 9.16
C GLY A 244 -19.79 -1.49 9.82
N PHE A 245 -18.78 -0.77 9.31
CA PHE A 245 -17.40 -0.92 9.75
C PHE A 245 -17.12 -0.47 11.20
N PRO A 246 -17.59 0.70 11.68
CA PRO A 246 -17.42 1.07 13.10
C PRO A 246 -17.95 0.01 14.09
N LEU A 247 -19.09 -0.61 13.79
CA LEU A 247 -19.65 -1.69 14.62
C LEU A 247 -18.71 -2.91 14.70
N VAL A 248 -18.01 -3.23 13.61
CA VAL A 248 -17.02 -4.32 13.60
C VAL A 248 -15.89 -4.03 14.56
N LEU A 249 -15.47 -2.77 14.72
CA LEU A 249 -14.32 -2.39 15.53
C LEU A 249 -14.56 -2.49 17.04
N LEU A 250 -15.82 -2.56 17.48
CA LEU A 250 -16.20 -2.56 18.89
C LEU A 250 -15.41 -3.56 19.76
N PRO A 251 -15.26 -4.85 19.42
CA PRO A 251 -14.59 -5.80 20.30
C PRO A 251 -13.14 -5.41 20.60
N GLY A 252 -12.39 -4.98 19.59
CA GLY A 252 -11.02 -4.50 19.75
C GLY A 252 -10.97 -3.15 20.47
N TYR A 253 -11.86 -2.23 20.10
CA TYR A 253 -11.92 -0.90 20.72
C TYR A 253 -12.23 -0.97 22.22
N VAL A 254 -13.17 -1.81 22.64
CA VAL A 254 -13.52 -2.00 24.06
C VAL A 254 -12.35 -2.58 24.86
N LEU A 255 -11.57 -3.49 24.27
CA LEU A 255 -10.45 -4.13 24.95
C LEU A 255 -9.21 -3.24 25.11
N GLY A 256 -9.05 -2.19 24.28
CA GLY A 256 -7.82 -1.41 24.30
C GLY A 256 -7.80 -0.13 23.44
N GLY A 257 -8.96 0.49 23.21
CA GLY A 257 -9.12 1.67 22.37
C GLY A 257 -8.52 1.47 20.97
N ARG A 258 -7.76 2.47 20.49
CA ARG A 258 -7.04 2.40 19.21
C ARG A 258 -6.11 1.19 19.11
N VAL A 259 -5.40 0.84 20.18
CA VAL A 259 -4.45 -0.29 20.18
C VAL A 259 -5.20 -1.61 19.95
N GLY A 260 -6.31 -1.81 20.67
CA GLY A 260 -7.12 -3.01 20.53
C GLY A 260 -7.81 -3.09 19.15
N ALA A 261 -8.31 -1.98 18.62
CA ALA A 261 -8.85 -1.91 17.26
C ALA A 261 -7.79 -2.25 16.19
N THR A 262 -6.57 -1.73 16.32
CA THR A 262 -5.46 -2.08 15.42
C THR A 262 -5.06 -3.56 15.53
N LEU A 263 -4.99 -4.13 16.74
CA LEU A 263 -4.72 -5.56 16.92
C LEU A 263 -5.83 -6.42 16.30
N GLN A 264 -7.09 -6.01 16.41
CA GLN A 264 -8.19 -6.66 15.71
C GLN A 264 -7.99 -6.64 14.20
N MET A 265 -7.60 -5.49 13.62
CA MET A 265 -7.31 -5.38 12.18
C MET A 265 -6.12 -6.26 11.76
N ASN A 266 -5.07 -6.37 12.59
CA ASN A 266 -3.96 -7.28 12.36
C ASN A 266 -4.43 -8.74 12.27
N LEU A 267 -5.37 -9.14 13.13
CA LEU A 267 -5.96 -10.48 13.10
C LEU A 267 -6.79 -10.69 11.84
N VAL A 268 -7.63 -9.72 11.45
CA VAL A 268 -8.40 -9.76 10.20
C VAL A 268 -7.46 -9.94 8.99
N THR A 269 -6.38 -9.17 8.92
CA THR A 269 -5.41 -9.27 7.83
C THR A 269 -4.65 -10.60 7.87
N ALA A 270 -4.27 -11.11 9.05
CA ALA A 270 -3.64 -12.42 9.18
C ALA A 270 -4.56 -13.57 8.72
N LEU A 271 -5.86 -13.49 9.03
CA LEU A 271 -6.87 -14.42 8.54
C LEU A 271 -7.05 -14.30 7.03
N LEU A 272 -7.00 -13.09 6.47
CA LEU A 272 -6.98 -12.88 5.02
C LEU A 272 -5.79 -13.60 4.39
N MET A 273 -4.59 -13.42 4.92
CA MET A 273 -3.40 -14.09 4.40
C MET A 273 -3.56 -15.61 4.43
N LEU A 274 -4.14 -16.18 5.50
CA LEU A 274 -4.49 -17.61 5.51
C LEU A 274 -5.45 -17.98 4.36
N GLN A 275 -6.47 -17.17 4.08
CA GLN A 275 -7.38 -17.43 2.95
C GLN A 275 -6.65 -17.39 1.60
N ILE A 276 -5.69 -16.49 1.42
CA ILE A 276 -4.86 -16.40 0.21
C ILE A 276 -4.00 -17.66 0.05
N PHE A 277 -3.30 -18.08 1.10
CA PHE A 277 -2.51 -19.31 1.10
C PHE A 277 -3.38 -20.50 0.71
N LEU A 278 -4.55 -20.63 1.35
CA LEU A 278 -5.42 -21.75 1.12
C LEU A 278 -6.10 -21.71 -0.26
N LEU A 279 -6.44 -20.53 -0.80
CA LEU A 279 -6.93 -20.41 -2.17
C LEU A 279 -5.85 -20.81 -3.18
N SER A 280 -4.62 -20.34 -2.98
CA SER A 280 -3.46 -20.72 -3.79
C SER A 280 -3.22 -22.24 -3.74
N TYR A 281 -3.29 -22.84 -2.56
CA TYR A 281 -3.13 -24.29 -2.39
C TYR A 281 -4.27 -25.10 -3.01
N ASP A 282 -5.51 -24.59 -2.92
CA ASP A 282 -6.68 -25.20 -3.54
C ASP A 282 -6.59 -25.23 -5.09
N ILE A 283 -5.80 -24.33 -5.70
CA ILE A 283 -5.60 -24.22 -7.17
C ILE A 283 -4.35 -24.96 -7.63
N PHE A 284 -3.21 -24.66 -7.01
CA PHE A 284 -1.88 -25.07 -7.49
C PHE A 284 -1.33 -26.31 -6.78
N HIS A 285 -2.01 -26.79 -5.73
CA HIS A 285 -1.70 -28.02 -5.01
C HIS A 285 -0.25 -28.14 -4.49
N SER A 286 0.43 -27.01 -4.29
CA SER A 286 1.83 -26.96 -3.83
C SER A 286 1.95 -26.09 -2.58
N LEU A 287 2.38 -26.69 -1.46
CA LEU A 287 2.59 -25.96 -0.21
C LEU A 287 3.65 -24.87 -0.36
N SER A 288 4.74 -25.18 -1.06
CA SER A 288 5.84 -24.24 -1.26
C SER A 288 5.43 -23.05 -2.12
N ALA A 289 4.72 -23.28 -3.22
CA ALA A 289 4.25 -22.21 -4.10
C ALA A 289 3.18 -21.33 -3.43
N SER A 290 2.29 -21.96 -2.66
CA SER A 290 1.27 -21.25 -1.87
C SER A 290 1.91 -20.42 -0.76
N PHE A 291 2.98 -20.92 -0.14
CA PHE A 291 3.74 -20.16 0.86
C PHE A 291 4.43 -18.96 0.25
N VAL A 292 5.01 -19.08 -0.96
CA VAL A 292 5.60 -17.94 -1.67
C VAL A 292 4.54 -16.89 -1.99
N SER A 293 3.35 -17.31 -2.45
CA SER A 293 2.22 -16.38 -2.63
C SER A 293 1.84 -15.67 -1.33
N TRP A 294 1.80 -16.42 -0.23
CA TRP A 294 1.52 -15.89 1.10
C TRP A 294 2.58 -14.88 1.53
N VAL A 295 3.87 -15.19 1.44
CA VAL A 295 4.97 -14.27 1.83
C VAL A 295 4.97 -13.01 0.96
N CYS A 296 4.92 -13.17 -0.37
CA CYS A 296 4.98 -12.06 -1.31
C CYS A 296 3.74 -11.15 -1.22
N THR A 297 2.60 -11.66 -0.78
CA THR A 297 1.40 -10.82 -0.57
C THR A 297 1.38 -10.21 0.82
N ALA A 298 1.76 -10.97 1.86
CA ALA A 298 1.64 -10.57 3.25
C ALA A 298 2.63 -9.50 3.69
N PHE A 299 3.86 -9.53 3.15
CA PHE A 299 4.97 -8.70 3.64
C PHE A 299 5.43 -7.64 2.65
N THR A 300 4.64 -7.35 1.62
CA THR A 300 4.90 -6.24 0.69
C THR A 300 3.70 -5.29 0.63
N MET A 301 3.91 -4.14 0.00
CA MET A 301 2.84 -3.20 -0.28
C MET A 301 1.79 -3.83 -1.20
N PRO A 302 0.49 -3.56 -0.99
CA PRO A 302 -0.06 -2.66 0.02
C PRO A 302 -0.36 -3.31 1.38
N PHE A 303 -0.48 -4.65 1.48
CA PHE A 303 -1.02 -5.29 2.69
C PHE A 303 -0.24 -5.04 3.96
N ILE A 304 1.09 -4.93 3.90
CA ILE A 304 1.91 -4.65 5.08
C ILE A 304 1.64 -3.25 5.67
N VAL A 305 1.22 -2.28 4.87
CA VAL A 305 0.82 -0.96 5.39
C VAL A 305 -0.59 -0.99 5.94
N TYR A 306 -1.49 -1.71 5.27
CA TYR A 306 -2.90 -1.79 5.64
C TYR A 306 -3.23 -2.83 6.71
N MET A 307 -2.25 -3.60 7.18
CA MET A 307 -2.48 -4.72 8.11
C MET A 307 -3.17 -4.31 9.41
N GLY A 308 -2.82 -3.13 9.94
CA GLY A 308 -3.29 -2.60 11.21
C GLY A 308 -3.99 -1.24 11.10
N GLN A 309 -4.14 -0.71 9.88
CA GLN A 309 -4.89 0.51 9.66
C GLN A 309 -6.38 0.27 9.79
N ILE A 310 -7.08 1.30 10.27
CA ILE A 310 -8.51 1.21 10.57
C ILE A 310 -9.31 1.54 9.31
N TYR A 311 -9.24 0.62 8.34
CA TYR A 311 -9.99 0.69 7.09
C TYR A 311 -10.75 -0.62 6.83
N PRO A 312 -11.93 -0.56 6.18
CA PRO A 312 -12.71 -1.76 5.89
C PRO A 312 -12.11 -2.64 4.79
N ASP A 313 -11.06 -2.18 4.11
CA ASP A 313 -10.53 -2.78 2.88
C ASP A 313 -9.97 -4.21 3.06
N THR A 314 -9.22 -4.47 4.14
CA THR A 314 -8.68 -5.81 4.43
C THR A 314 -9.78 -6.78 4.89
N LEU A 315 -10.82 -6.28 5.58
CA LEU A 315 -12.00 -7.07 5.91
C LEU A 315 -12.80 -7.43 4.66
N ALA A 316 -13.01 -6.47 3.75
CA ALA A 316 -13.66 -6.72 2.47
C ALA A 316 -12.88 -7.76 1.65
N ALA A 317 -11.55 -7.67 1.60
CA ALA A 317 -10.69 -8.67 0.98
C ALA A 317 -10.85 -10.06 1.62
N LEU A 318 -10.86 -10.15 2.97
CA LEU A 318 -11.03 -11.42 3.70
C LEU A 318 -12.35 -12.09 3.29
N LEU A 319 -13.43 -11.33 3.32
CA LEU A 319 -14.76 -11.79 2.96
C LEU A 319 -14.82 -12.21 1.49
N ALA A 320 -14.26 -11.42 0.58
CA ALA A 320 -14.24 -11.74 -0.85
C ALA A 320 -13.51 -13.06 -1.14
N VAL A 321 -12.29 -13.24 -0.62
CA VAL A 321 -11.51 -14.47 -0.83
C VAL A 321 -12.22 -15.66 -0.18
N TRP A 322 -12.72 -15.51 1.04
CA TRP A 322 -13.46 -16.58 1.71
C TRP A 322 -14.72 -16.97 0.93
N GLY A 323 -15.51 -16.00 0.46
CA GLY A 323 -16.72 -16.22 -0.33
C GLY A 323 -16.42 -16.95 -1.63
N VAL A 324 -15.42 -16.49 -2.39
CA VAL A 324 -14.96 -17.16 -3.61
C VAL A 324 -14.52 -18.59 -3.34
N ARG A 325 -13.74 -18.84 -2.27
CA ARG A 325 -13.33 -20.19 -1.89
C ARG A 325 -14.52 -21.08 -1.54
N ARG A 326 -15.53 -20.56 -0.83
CA ARG A 326 -16.75 -21.29 -0.51
C ARG A 326 -17.54 -21.64 -1.76
N ILE A 327 -17.76 -20.67 -2.66
CA ILE A 327 -18.41 -20.88 -3.96
C ILE A 327 -17.67 -21.96 -4.77
N ARG A 328 -16.33 -21.93 -4.79
CA ARG A 328 -15.50 -22.94 -5.47
C ARG A 328 -15.67 -24.34 -4.89
N ARG A 329 -15.83 -24.43 -3.56
CA ARG A 329 -15.95 -25.68 -2.79
C ARG A 329 -17.38 -26.19 -2.66
N LEU A 330 -18.39 -25.48 -3.19
CA LEU A 330 -19.74 -26.01 -3.32
C LEU A 330 -19.65 -27.33 -4.12
N SER A 331 -19.63 -28.46 -3.39
CA SER A 331 -19.32 -29.80 -3.90
C SER A 331 -20.23 -30.23 -5.04
N ARG A 332 -19.69 -30.85 -6.10
CA ARG A 332 -20.47 -31.53 -7.14
C ARG A 332 -21.39 -32.62 -6.57
N GLU A 333 -21.08 -33.16 -5.40
CA GLU A 333 -21.77 -34.26 -4.74
C GLU A 333 -22.81 -33.81 -3.68
N ASN A 334 -22.81 -32.54 -3.26
CA ASN A 334 -23.79 -32.07 -2.28
C ASN A 334 -25.19 -32.13 -2.92
N ARG A 335 -25.96 -33.15 -2.54
CA ARG A 335 -27.37 -33.29 -2.93
C ARG A 335 -28.13 -32.05 -2.45
N TRP A 336 -28.97 -31.53 -3.33
CA TRP A 336 -29.74 -30.28 -3.19
C TRP A 336 -30.54 -30.15 -1.88
N ASN A 337 -30.84 -31.27 -1.22
CA ASN A 337 -31.65 -31.32 0.00
C ASN A 337 -30.82 -31.32 1.29
N THR A 338 -29.49 -31.14 1.21
CA THR A 338 -28.64 -31.21 2.41
C THR A 338 -28.61 -29.85 3.11
N PHE A 339 -28.84 -29.83 4.43
CA PHE A 339 -28.72 -28.62 5.26
C PHE A 339 -27.40 -27.85 5.02
N VAL A 340 -26.30 -28.57 4.84
CA VAL A 340 -24.96 -27.98 4.55
C VAL A 340 -24.98 -27.08 3.32
N PHE A 341 -25.73 -27.45 2.29
CA PHE A 341 -25.85 -26.65 1.07
C PHE A 341 -26.57 -25.33 1.33
N TRP A 342 -27.75 -25.38 1.97
CA TRP A 342 -28.52 -24.17 2.29
C TRP A 342 -27.79 -23.27 3.27
N LYS A 343 -27.11 -23.86 4.26
CA LYS A 343 -26.23 -23.15 5.18
C LYS A 343 -25.13 -22.38 4.44
N ASP A 344 -24.40 -23.04 3.54
CA ASP A 344 -23.29 -22.40 2.81
C ASP A 344 -23.78 -21.30 1.85
N ASN A 345 -24.91 -21.50 1.19
CA ASN A 345 -25.53 -20.47 0.33
C ASN A 345 -26.07 -19.28 1.15
N GLY A 346 -26.68 -19.52 2.31
CA GLY A 346 -27.11 -18.48 3.23
C GLY A 346 -25.93 -17.63 3.74
N PHE A 347 -24.80 -18.26 4.09
CA PHE A 347 -23.59 -17.54 4.46
C PHE A 347 -23.01 -16.70 3.31
N ILE A 348 -23.05 -17.19 2.06
CA ILE A 348 -22.62 -16.41 0.89
C ILE A 348 -23.54 -15.19 0.70
N GLY A 349 -24.86 -15.36 0.85
CA GLY A 349 -25.83 -14.27 0.79
C GLY A 349 -25.56 -13.19 1.85
N LEU A 350 -25.42 -13.60 3.12
CA LEU A 350 -25.08 -12.70 4.24
C LEU A 350 -23.76 -11.95 4.02
N LEU A 351 -22.78 -12.62 3.42
CA LEU A 351 -21.49 -12.01 3.12
C LEU A 351 -21.60 -10.91 2.07
N VAL A 352 -22.33 -11.14 0.98
CA VAL A 352 -22.53 -10.17 -0.11
C VAL A 352 -23.24 -8.92 0.43
N ILE A 353 -24.24 -9.10 1.29
CA ILE A 353 -24.92 -8.00 2.00
C ILE A 353 -23.93 -7.23 2.84
N PHE A 354 -23.17 -7.96 3.66
CA PHE A 354 -22.27 -7.35 4.60
C PHE A 354 -21.17 -6.55 3.89
N LEU A 355 -20.70 -6.98 2.71
CA LEU A 355 -19.80 -6.17 1.87
C LEU A 355 -20.42 -4.82 1.51
N VAL A 356 -21.69 -4.76 1.11
CA VAL A 356 -22.37 -3.50 0.76
C VAL A 356 -22.57 -2.62 1.99
N VAL A 357 -22.97 -3.21 3.12
CA VAL A 357 -23.16 -2.49 4.39
C VAL A 357 -21.85 -1.98 4.97
N LEU A 358 -20.73 -2.70 4.78
CA LEU A 358 -19.41 -2.25 5.20
C LEU A 358 -19.04 -0.91 4.54
N LYS A 359 -19.27 -0.80 3.23
CA LYS A 359 -19.14 0.45 2.47
C LYS A 359 -19.80 0.30 1.11
N THR A 360 -20.56 1.32 0.69
CA THR A 360 -21.29 1.33 -0.59
C THR A 360 -20.40 1.07 -1.81
N ARG A 361 -19.13 1.49 -1.77
CA ARG A 361 -18.15 1.26 -2.85
C ARG A 361 -17.83 -0.22 -3.13
N TYR A 362 -18.18 -1.14 -2.22
CA TYR A 362 -17.97 -2.57 -2.44
C TYR A 362 -19.12 -3.23 -3.21
N LEU A 363 -20.12 -2.45 -3.65
CA LEU A 363 -21.21 -2.94 -4.49
C LEU A 363 -20.72 -3.66 -5.77
N PRO A 364 -19.74 -3.14 -6.54
CA PRO A 364 -19.20 -3.87 -7.70
C PRO A 364 -18.56 -5.21 -7.32
N LEU A 365 -17.82 -5.25 -6.21
CA LEU A 365 -17.19 -6.48 -5.71
C LEU A 365 -18.26 -7.51 -5.33
N ALA A 366 -19.25 -7.10 -4.55
CA ALA A 366 -20.41 -7.90 -4.20
C ALA A 366 -21.11 -8.45 -5.45
N GLY A 367 -21.36 -7.59 -6.45
CA GLY A 367 -21.95 -7.96 -7.73
C GLY A 367 -21.16 -9.01 -8.49
N THR A 368 -19.84 -8.86 -8.63
CA THR A 368 -18.99 -9.86 -9.31
C THR A 368 -18.95 -11.20 -8.59
N ILE A 369 -19.01 -11.22 -7.25
CA ILE A 369 -19.11 -12.45 -6.47
C ILE A 369 -20.46 -13.13 -6.70
N VAL A 370 -21.56 -12.37 -6.76
CA VAL A 370 -22.90 -12.90 -7.09
C VAL A 370 -22.93 -13.48 -8.50
N VAL A 371 -22.36 -12.78 -9.49
CA VAL A 371 -22.25 -13.29 -10.86
C VAL A 371 -21.43 -14.58 -10.89
N PHE A 372 -20.29 -14.64 -10.19
CA PHE A 372 -19.50 -15.85 -10.07
C PHE A 372 -20.27 -16.99 -9.40
N TRP A 373 -21.03 -16.69 -8.35
CA TRP A 373 -21.89 -17.64 -7.67
C TRP A 373 -22.95 -18.21 -8.61
N ILE A 374 -23.72 -17.37 -9.29
CA ILE A 374 -24.74 -17.77 -10.28
C ILE A 374 -24.10 -18.59 -11.40
N PHE A 375 -22.98 -18.14 -11.97
CA PHE A 375 -22.26 -18.85 -13.03
C PHE A 375 -21.88 -20.27 -12.60
N ARG A 376 -21.32 -20.43 -11.39
CA ARG A 376 -20.95 -21.74 -10.84
C ARG A 376 -22.15 -22.65 -10.58
N LEU A 377 -23.31 -22.08 -10.27
CA LEU A 377 -24.56 -22.82 -10.14
C LEU A 377 -25.10 -23.27 -11.50
N LEU A 378 -25.08 -22.40 -12.51
CA LEU A 378 -25.54 -22.72 -13.86
C LEU A 378 -24.75 -23.86 -14.49
N LEU A 379 -23.44 -23.91 -14.26
CA LEU A 379 -22.54 -24.97 -14.71
C LEU A 379 -22.76 -26.33 -14.02
N ARG A 380 -23.58 -26.41 -12.95
CA ARG A 380 -23.89 -27.71 -12.34
C ARG A 380 -24.82 -28.54 -13.23
N ARG A 381 -24.57 -29.85 -13.25
CA ARG A 381 -25.52 -30.83 -13.79
C ARG A 381 -26.66 -31.02 -12.79
N GLY A 382 -27.90 -30.88 -13.26
CA GLY A 382 -29.11 -30.95 -12.44
C GLY A 382 -30.35 -30.61 -13.26
N HIS A 383 -31.54 -31.02 -12.80
CA HIS A 383 -32.79 -30.77 -13.50
C HIS A 383 -33.12 -29.26 -13.52
N PHE A 384 -33.70 -28.78 -14.63
CA PHE A 384 -34.05 -27.36 -14.81
C PHE A 384 -34.87 -26.78 -13.65
N LYS A 385 -35.87 -27.53 -13.15
CA LYS A 385 -36.71 -27.13 -12.01
C LYS A 385 -35.91 -26.89 -10.71
N GLN A 386 -34.84 -27.66 -10.47
CA GLN A 386 -33.98 -27.49 -9.29
C GLN A 386 -33.13 -26.22 -9.39
N LYS A 387 -32.66 -25.89 -10.60
CA LYS A 387 -31.96 -24.63 -10.86
C LYS A 387 -32.90 -23.44 -10.65
N LEU A 388 -34.15 -23.54 -11.09
CA LEU A 388 -35.15 -22.48 -10.91
C LEU A 388 -35.52 -22.26 -9.44
N HIS A 389 -35.78 -23.33 -8.67
CA HIS A 389 -36.03 -23.20 -7.22
C HIS A 389 -34.86 -22.58 -6.46
N MET A 390 -33.62 -22.84 -6.91
CA MET A 390 -32.44 -22.24 -6.30
C MET A 390 -32.27 -20.77 -6.68
N LEU A 391 -32.46 -20.41 -7.96
CA LEU A 391 -32.47 -19.01 -8.36
C LEU A 391 -33.57 -18.23 -7.62
N PHE A 392 -34.73 -18.86 -7.42
CA PHE A 392 -35.80 -18.30 -6.61
C PHE A 392 -35.42 -18.18 -5.13
N GLY A 393 -34.78 -19.19 -4.54
CA GLY A 393 -34.27 -19.15 -3.16
C GLY A 393 -33.18 -18.10 -2.96
N ILE A 394 -32.25 -17.96 -3.92
CA ILE A 394 -31.28 -16.87 -3.96
C ILE A 394 -31.99 -15.53 -4.08
N GLY A 395 -33.00 -15.44 -4.96
CA GLY A 395 -33.86 -14.27 -5.12
C GLY A 395 -34.51 -13.86 -3.80
N ILE A 396 -35.16 -14.79 -3.10
CA ILE A 396 -35.76 -14.56 -1.77
C ILE A 396 -34.69 -14.10 -0.78
N VAL A 397 -33.55 -14.80 -0.68
CA VAL A 397 -32.47 -14.41 0.22
C VAL A 397 -31.97 -13.00 -0.11
N SER A 398 -31.89 -12.65 -1.40
CA SER A 398 -31.43 -11.34 -1.88
C SER A 398 -32.48 -10.24 -1.65
N VAL A 399 -33.76 -10.57 -1.65
CA VAL A 399 -34.85 -9.64 -1.29
C VAL A 399 -34.88 -9.41 0.22
N LEU A 400 -34.87 -10.48 1.03
CA LEU A 400 -34.81 -10.38 2.49
C LEU A 400 -33.55 -9.64 2.94
N ALA A 401 -32.45 -9.88 2.24
CA ALA A 401 -31.21 -9.14 2.35
C ALA A 401 -31.38 -7.64 2.07
N GLY A 402 -31.99 -7.28 0.94
CA GLY A 402 -32.26 -5.89 0.59
C GLY A 402 -33.14 -5.20 1.63
N ILE A 403 -34.19 -5.89 2.10
CA ILE A 403 -35.06 -5.39 3.19
C ILE A 403 -34.24 -5.16 4.46
N LEU A 404 -33.37 -6.10 4.84
CA LEU A 404 -32.49 -5.95 5.99
C LEU A 404 -31.55 -4.75 5.82
N VAL A 405 -30.94 -4.56 4.65
CA VAL A 405 -30.08 -3.40 4.36
C VAL A 405 -30.84 -2.09 4.52
N LEU A 406 -32.05 -2.00 3.94
CA LEU A 406 -32.89 -0.81 4.05
C LEU A 406 -33.35 -0.56 5.50
N TRP A 407 -33.63 -1.62 6.25
CA TRP A 407 -33.95 -1.51 7.67
C TRP A 407 -32.76 -1.02 8.48
N VAL A 408 -31.56 -1.58 8.27
CA VAL A 408 -30.32 -1.11 8.90
C VAL A 408 -30.03 0.34 8.50
N ASP A 409 -30.23 0.69 7.23
CA ASP A 409 -30.03 2.06 6.76
C ASP A 409 -30.96 3.05 7.47
N ARG A 410 -32.23 2.70 7.63
CA ARG A 410 -33.20 3.53 8.35
C ARG A 410 -32.92 3.59 9.85
N ALA A 411 -32.67 2.44 10.47
CA ALA A 411 -32.58 2.32 11.93
C ALA A 411 -31.23 2.78 12.50
N PHE A 412 -30.14 2.58 11.78
CA PHE A 412 -28.78 2.84 12.27
C PHE A 412 -28.02 3.89 11.44
N LEU A 413 -28.24 3.94 10.12
CA LEU A 413 -27.48 4.86 9.26
C LEU A 413 -28.20 6.18 9.01
N GLY A 414 -29.48 6.32 9.35
CA GLY A 414 -30.26 7.54 9.13
C GLY A 414 -30.47 7.88 7.65
N HIS A 415 -30.83 6.88 6.84
CA HIS A 415 -31.07 6.97 5.39
C HIS A 415 -29.85 7.22 4.50
N MET A 416 -28.64 7.26 5.05
CA MET A 416 -27.45 7.66 4.32
C MET A 416 -27.07 6.76 3.14
N LEU A 417 -27.31 5.45 3.24
CA LEU A 417 -27.06 4.52 2.14
C LEU A 417 -28.06 4.76 1.01
N THR A 418 -29.33 4.98 1.34
CA THR A 418 -30.37 5.36 0.37
C THR A 418 -30.03 6.70 -0.28
N ASP A 419 -29.77 7.74 0.51
CA ASP A 419 -29.44 9.09 0.04
C ASP A 419 -28.28 9.08 -0.95
N ARG A 420 -27.23 8.29 -0.65
CA ARG A 420 -26.05 8.17 -1.49
C ARG A 420 -26.31 7.46 -2.81
N ILE A 421 -27.16 6.43 -2.83
CA ILE A 421 -27.50 5.71 -4.05
C ILE A 421 -28.46 6.53 -4.91
N THR A 422 -29.31 7.36 -4.28
CA THR A 422 -30.26 8.23 -4.97
C THR A 422 -29.69 9.59 -5.39
N ASP A 423 -28.50 9.96 -4.93
CA ASP A 423 -27.81 11.19 -5.33
C ASP A 423 -27.39 11.12 -6.80
N THR A 424 -28.23 11.68 -7.66
CA THR A 424 -28.04 11.68 -9.12
C THR A 424 -26.81 12.47 -9.54
N GLN A 425 -26.45 13.54 -8.83
CA GLN A 425 -25.25 14.33 -9.14
C GLN A 425 -23.98 13.56 -8.79
N TYR A 426 -23.95 12.90 -7.63
CA TYR A 426 -22.83 12.05 -7.24
C TYR A 426 -22.69 10.84 -8.16
N MET A 427 -23.80 10.20 -8.55
CA MET A 427 -23.78 9.08 -9.49
C MET A 427 -23.38 9.52 -10.90
N ALA A 428 -23.88 10.66 -11.40
CA ALA A 428 -23.47 11.23 -12.67
C ALA A 428 -21.97 11.53 -12.66
N TRP A 429 -21.44 12.16 -11.61
CA TRP A 429 -20.02 12.45 -11.47
C TRP A 429 -19.12 11.18 -11.45
N ILE A 430 -19.58 10.08 -10.84
CA ILE A 430 -18.87 8.79 -10.92
C ILE A 430 -18.81 8.29 -12.37
N LEU A 431 -19.87 8.52 -13.16
CA LEU A 431 -20.03 8.03 -14.53
C LEU A 431 -19.44 8.97 -15.59
N GLU A 432 -19.33 10.27 -15.32
CA GLU A 432 -18.71 11.31 -16.16
C GLU A 432 -17.18 11.19 -16.22
N GLY A 433 -16.64 9.99 -15.95
CA GLY A 433 -15.25 9.69 -15.66
C GLY A 433 -14.18 10.34 -16.55
N TYR A 434 -13.01 10.52 -15.94
CA TYR A 434 -11.76 10.94 -16.59
C TYR A 434 -11.31 9.92 -17.65
N ASN A 435 -10.29 10.29 -18.46
CA ASN A 435 -9.67 9.39 -19.42
C ASN A 435 -9.36 8.02 -18.78
N PRO A 436 -10.09 6.95 -19.09
CA PRO A 436 -9.94 5.69 -18.36
C PRO A 436 -8.54 5.10 -18.50
N LEU A 437 -7.79 5.47 -19.53
CA LEU A 437 -6.41 5.00 -19.72
C LEU A 437 -5.47 5.52 -18.62
N THR A 438 -5.66 6.73 -18.12
CA THR A 438 -4.80 7.28 -17.06
C THR A 438 -5.05 6.61 -15.72
N GLY A 439 -6.32 6.35 -15.36
CA GLY A 439 -6.65 5.62 -14.15
C GLY A 439 -6.25 4.14 -14.24
N LEU A 440 -6.50 3.49 -15.38
CA LEU A 440 -6.08 2.10 -15.60
C LEU A 440 -4.57 1.94 -15.56
N LEU A 441 -3.79 2.77 -16.25
CA LEU A 441 -2.33 2.66 -16.20
C LEU A 441 -1.77 3.19 -14.88
N GLY A 442 -2.39 4.24 -14.32
CA GLY A 442 -1.99 4.86 -13.06
C GLY A 442 -2.06 3.90 -11.88
N LEU A 443 -3.12 3.10 -11.77
CA LEU A 443 -3.26 2.05 -10.74
C LEU A 443 -2.09 1.06 -10.70
N LEU A 444 -1.36 0.87 -11.81
CA LEU A 444 -0.19 0.00 -11.88
C LEU A 444 1.14 0.76 -11.85
N LEU A 445 1.25 1.84 -12.61
CA LEU A 445 2.55 2.40 -13.01
C LEU A 445 2.83 3.78 -12.40
N ASP A 446 1.82 4.45 -11.85
CA ASP A 446 1.98 5.77 -11.25
C ASP A 446 2.96 5.75 -10.08
N GLN A 447 3.80 6.78 -9.98
CA GLN A 447 4.79 6.88 -8.91
C GLN A 447 4.19 7.12 -7.52
N GLU A 448 3.04 7.78 -7.40
CA GLU A 448 2.41 8.07 -6.11
C GLU A 448 1.54 6.93 -5.61
N TYR A 449 0.78 6.30 -6.52
CA TYR A 449 -0.28 5.35 -6.16
C TYR A 449 -0.20 3.98 -6.86
N GLY A 450 0.69 3.85 -7.84
CA GLY A 450 0.81 2.67 -8.70
C GLY A 450 1.38 1.45 -7.97
N LEU A 451 0.71 0.31 -8.14
CA LEU A 451 1.07 -0.95 -7.49
C LEU A 451 2.52 -1.40 -7.78
N LEU A 452 2.97 -1.24 -9.02
CA LEU A 452 4.27 -1.74 -9.47
C LEU A 452 5.43 -0.81 -9.08
N PHE A 453 5.15 0.47 -8.80
CA PHE A 453 6.14 1.34 -8.18
C PHE A 453 6.41 0.89 -6.74
N TYR A 454 5.39 0.63 -5.91
CA TYR A 454 5.66 0.22 -4.51
C TYR A 454 6.00 -1.25 -4.34
N SER A 455 5.44 -2.13 -5.16
CA SER A 455 5.62 -3.58 -5.04
C SER A 455 5.74 -4.24 -6.43
N PRO A 456 6.85 -4.04 -7.15
CA PRO A 456 7.13 -4.67 -8.44
C PRO A 456 7.12 -6.19 -8.37
N LEU A 457 7.12 -6.82 -7.18
CA LEU A 457 6.81 -8.25 -7.06
C LEU A 457 5.50 -8.62 -7.77
N TYR A 458 4.45 -7.78 -7.75
CA TYR A 458 3.20 -8.09 -8.46
C TYR A 458 3.38 -8.26 -9.99
N MET A 459 4.47 -7.75 -10.58
CA MET A 459 4.87 -8.11 -11.94
C MET A 459 5.02 -9.62 -12.11
N LEU A 460 5.59 -10.31 -11.12
CA LEU A 460 5.80 -11.76 -11.14
C LEU A 460 4.48 -12.52 -11.01
N ALA A 461 3.48 -11.95 -10.31
CA ALA A 461 2.13 -12.52 -10.30
C ALA A 461 1.47 -12.39 -11.69
N ILE A 462 1.65 -11.26 -12.38
CA ILE A 462 1.21 -11.06 -13.78
C ILE A 462 1.93 -12.05 -14.71
N VAL A 463 3.24 -12.26 -14.54
CA VAL A 463 3.98 -13.30 -15.25
C VAL A 463 3.39 -14.68 -14.95
N GLY A 464 3.05 -14.95 -13.70
CA GLY A 464 2.36 -16.18 -13.29
C GLY A 464 1.06 -16.43 -14.06
N ILE A 465 0.24 -15.40 -14.29
CA ILE A 465 -0.96 -15.49 -15.15
C ILE A 465 -0.58 -15.89 -16.58
N GLY A 466 0.45 -15.24 -17.13
CA GLY A 466 0.96 -15.54 -18.47
C GLY A 466 1.44 -16.98 -18.65
N LEU A 467 1.82 -17.66 -17.56
CA LEU A 467 2.35 -19.03 -17.53
C LEU A 467 1.30 -20.11 -17.20
N LEU A 468 0.02 -19.74 -17.06
CA LEU A 468 -1.06 -20.70 -16.89
C LEU A 468 -1.21 -21.57 -18.15
N SER A 469 -1.40 -22.87 -17.97
CA SER A 469 -1.92 -23.76 -19.01
C SER A 469 -3.38 -23.41 -19.32
N ARG A 470 -3.90 -23.85 -20.47
CA ARG A 470 -5.30 -23.63 -20.84
C ARG A 470 -6.28 -24.13 -19.78
N LYS A 471 -5.99 -25.28 -19.15
CA LYS A 471 -6.83 -25.85 -18.08
C LYS A 471 -6.80 -24.99 -16.82
N GLU A 472 -5.61 -24.59 -16.37
CA GLU A 472 -5.44 -23.71 -15.20
C GLU A 472 -6.11 -22.36 -15.44
N PHE A 473 -5.94 -21.77 -16.64
CA PHE A 473 -6.56 -20.50 -17.01
C PHE A 473 -8.09 -20.58 -16.92
N LEU A 474 -8.72 -21.62 -17.49
CA LEU A 474 -10.17 -21.80 -17.41
C LEU A 474 -10.66 -21.98 -15.97
N GLU A 475 -9.87 -22.64 -15.13
CA GLU A 475 -10.20 -22.81 -13.70
C GLU A 475 -10.10 -21.49 -12.91
N THR A 476 -9.15 -20.63 -13.27
CA THR A 476 -8.90 -19.35 -12.58
C THR A 476 -9.56 -18.14 -13.25
N ALA A 477 -10.11 -18.29 -14.47
CA ALA A 477 -10.72 -17.20 -15.24
C ALA A 477 -11.77 -16.40 -14.44
N PRO A 478 -12.64 -17.01 -13.61
CA PRO A 478 -13.57 -16.24 -12.80
C PRO A 478 -12.90 -15.33 -11.76
N LEU A 479 -11.74 -15.74 -11.20
CA LEU A 479 -10.99 -14.92 -10.25
C LEU A 479 -10.36 -13.71 -10.97
N LEU A 480 -9.83 -13.94 -12.18
CA LEU A 480 -9.35 -12.87 -13.05
C LEU A 480 -10.49 -11.95 -13.49
N GLY A 481 -11.69 -12.48 -13.71
CA GLY A 481 -12.89 -11.68 -14.01
C GLY A 481 -13.30 -10.80 -12.84
N ILE A 482 -13.31 -11.32 -11.61
CA ILE A 482 -13.57 -10.53 -10.40
C ILE A 482 -12.52 -9.42 -10.26
N PHE A 483 -11.22 -9.75 -10.38
CA PHE A 483 -10.16 -8.76 -10.34
C PHE A 483 -10.31 -7.71 -11.45
N GLY A 484 -10.41 -8.14 -12.71
CA GLY A 484 -10.41 -7.28 -13.88
C GLY A 484 -11.61 -6.35 -13.95
N PHE A 485 -12.82 -6.81 -13.60
CA PHE A 485 -14.01 -5.96 -13.59
C PHE A 485 -13.93 -4.86 -12.52
N ASN A 486 -13.51 -5.21 -11.30
CA ASN A 486 -13.35 -4.22 -10.23
C ASN A 486 -12.19 -3.26 -10.54
N TYR A 487 -11.09 -3.77 -11.08
CA TYR A 487 -9.98 -2.96 -11.55
C TYR A 487 -10.41 -1.94 -12.60
N LEU A 488 -11.24 -2.36 -13.58
CA LEU A 488 -11.78 -1.48 -14.61
C LEU A 488 -12.64 -0.37 -13.99
N ILE A 489 -13.57 -0.72 -13.10
CA ILE A 489 -14.43 0.26 -12.44
C ILE A 489 -13.62 1.28 -11.65
N ILE A 490 -12.61 0.83 -10.90
CA ILE A 490 -11.75 1.72 -10.14
C ILE A 490 -10.95 2.64 -11.09
N GLY A 491 -10.40 2.09 -12.18
CA GLY A 491 -9.63 2.86 -13.16
C GLY A 491 -10.45 3.88 -13.95
N CYS A 492 -11.76 3.68 -14.08
CA CYS A 492 -12.68 4.66 -14.67
C CYS A 492 -13.12 5.76 -13.70
N TRP A 493 -12.85 5.60 -12.39
CA TRP A 493 -13.29 6.56 -11.38
C TRP A 493 -12.33 7.77 -11.32
N PRO A 494 -12.81 9.05 -11.27
CA PRO A 494 -11.91 10.20 -11.23
C PRO A 494 -10.92 10.19 -10.06
N LEU A 495 -11.32 9.64 -8.91
CA LEU A 495 -10.48 9.50 -7.71
C LEU A 495 -9.80 8.11 -7.61
N TRP A 496 -9.43 7.49 -8.73
CA TRP A 496 -8.82 6.15 -8.76
C TRP A 496 -7.63 5.98 -7.78
N HIS A 497 -6.92 7.07 -7.50
CA HIS A 497 -5.76 7.13 -6.60
C HIS A 497 -6.12 7.06 -5.10
N ALA A 498 -7.35 7.41 -4.71
CA ALA A 498 -7.81 7.41 -3.31
C ALA A 498 -7.05 8.36 -2.35
N ALA A 499 -6.52 9.48 -2.83
CA ALA A 499 -5.79 10.43 -1.98
C ALA A 499 -6.68 11.10 -0.90
N PRO A 500 -6.11 11.51 0.25
CA PRO A 500 -4.75 11.25 0.74
C PRO A 500 -4.73 9.95 1.55
N THR A 501 -4.38 8.82 0.92
CA THR A 501 -4.29 7.51 1.60
C THR A 501 -3.03 6.77 1.15
N PRO A 502 -2.62 5.71 1.86
CA PRO A 502 -1.51 4.92 1.38
C PRO A 502 -1.77 4.29 -0.01
N PRO A 503 -0.73 4.05 -0.81
CA PRO A 503 -0.85 3.58 -2.19
C PRO A 503 -1.70 2.34 -2.37
N SER A 504 -2.37 2.26 -3.52
CA SER A 504 -3.16 1.09 -3.95
C SER A 504 -4.34 0.71 -3.04
N ARG A 505 -4.86 1.63 -2.22
CA ARG A 505 -5.99 1.41 -1.29
C ARG A 505 -7.16 0.67 -1.95
N TYR A 506 -7.65 1.19 -3.07
CA TYR A 506 -8.85 0.68 -3.73
C TYR A 506 -8.66 -0.71 -4.33
N LEU A 507 -7.43 -1.14 -4.60
CA LEU A 507 -7.16 -2.49 -5.11
C LEU A 507 -7.16 -3.55 -4.00
N LEU A 508 -6.97 -3.19 -2.73
CA LEU A 508 -6.86 -4.14 -1.60
C LEU A 508 -7.94 -5.24 -1.58
N PRO A 509 -9.24 -4.95 -1.81
CA PRO A 509 -10.29 -5.98 -1.76
C PRO A 509 -10.15 -7.07 -2.83
N VAL A 510 -9.51 -6.75 -3.96
CA VAL A 510 -9.43 -7.64 -5.14
C VAL A 510 -8.02 -8.13 -5.47
N LEU A 511 -7.00 -7.44 -4.95
CA LEU A 511 -5.60 -7.80 -5.12
C LEU A 511 -5.24 -9.23 -4.67
N PRO A 512 -5.91 -9.86 -3.68
CA PRO A 512 -5.68 -11.26 -3.36
C PRO A 512 -5.88 -12.22 -4.53
N PHE A 513 -6.80 -11.91 -5.45
CA PHE A 513 -7.05 -12.72 -6.64
C PHE A 513 -5.92 -12.63 -7.67
N LEU A 514 -5.14 -11.54 -7.65
CA LEU A 514 -3.88 -11.43 -8.39
C LEU A 514 -2.73 -12.12 -7.63
N GLY A 515 -2.65 -11.92 -6.31
CA GLY A 515 -1.55 -12.43 -5.47
C GLY A 515 -1.40 -13.96 -5.49
N ILE A 516 -2.47 -14.73 -5.67
CA ILE A 516 -2.35 -16.20 -5.76
C ILE A 516 -1.46 -16.69 -6.92
N PHE A 517 -1.26 -15.89 -7.97
CA PHE A 517 -0.48 -16.27 -9.15
C PHE A 517 1.04 -16.21 -8.93
N PHE A 518 1.50 -15.67 -7.80
CA PHE A 518 2.87 -15.88 -7.33
C PHE A 518 3.24 -17.36 -7.25
N ALA A 519 2.28 -18.23 -6.93
CA ALA A 519 2.47 -19.67 -6.90
C ALA A 519 2.83 -20.21 -8.28
N GLN A 520 2.09 -19.80 -9.31
CA GLN A 520 2.35 -20.25 -10.68
C GLN A 520 3.73 -19.80 -11.16
N TYR A 521 4.12 -18.56 -10.83
CA TYR A 521 5.48 -18.08 -11.09
C TYR A 521 6.54 -18.93 -10.38
N TRP A 522 6.31 -19.30 -9.12
CA TRP A 522 7.25 -20.09 -8.33
C TRP A 522 7.49 -21.50 -8.88
N LEU A 523 6.48 -22.10 -9.52
CA LEU A 523 6.51 -23.45 -10.08
C LEU A 523 7.41 -23.61 -11.32
N GLN A 524 8.02 -22.53 -11.82
CA GLN A 524 8.97 -22.60 -12.94
C GLN A 524 10.20 -23.47 -12.64
N ARG A 525 10.65 -24.21 -13.66
CA ARG A 525 11.76 -25.19 -13.59
C ARG A 525 13.14 -24.54 -13.39
N LYS A 526 13.43 -23.42 -14.07
CA LYS A 526 14.74 -22.76 -14.01
C LYS A 526 14.86 -21.86 -12.78
N LYS A 527 15.55 -22.36 -11.76
CA LYS A 527 15.68 -21.70 -10.45
C LYS A 527 16.46 -20.38 -10.52
N ASN A 528 17.45 -20.24 -11.41
CA ASN A 528 18.33 -19.06 -11.42
C ASN A 528 17.63 -17.78 -11.91
N VAL A 529 17.03 -17.79 -13.11
CA VAL A 529 16.30 -16.62 -13.65
C VAL A 529 15.15 -16.24 -12.74
N ARG A 530 14.37 -17.22 -12.30
CA ARG A 530 13.29 -17.03 -11.34
C ARG A 530 13.78 -16.37 -10.04
N ASN A 531 14.88 -16.87 -9.47
CA ASN A 531 15.41 -16.30 -8.23
C ASN A 531 16.02 -14.90 -8.43
N VAL A 532 16.61 -14.61 -9.60
CA VAL A 532 17.14 -13.28 -9.93
C VAL A 532 16.00 -12.27 -10.04
N LEU A 533 14.97 -12.57 -10.84
CA LEU A 533 13.79 -11.70 -10.98
C LEU A 533 13.06 -11.50 -9.64
N LEU A 534 12.86 -12.59 -8.87
CA LEU A 534 12.31 -12.51 -7.52
C LEU A 534 13.19 -11.64 -6.60
N GLY A 535 14.51 -11.77 -6.70
CA GLY A 535 15.48 -10.98 -5.95
C GLY A 535 15.39 -9.49 -6.29
N VAL A 536 15.45 -9.12 -7.57
CA VAL A 536 15.41 -7.72 -8.02
C VAL A 536 14.09 -7.05 -7.62
N CYS A 537 12.95 -7.67 -7.95
CA CYS A 537 11.64 -7.13 -7.58
C CYS A 537 11.43 -7.15 -6.06
N GLY A 538 11.95 -8.18 -5.38
CA GLY A 538 11.87 -8.32 -3.93
C GLY A 538 12.67 -7.24 -3.20
N ILE A 539 13.91 -6.97 -3.60
CA ILE A 539 14.78 -5.96 -2.98
C ILE A 539 14.09 -4.60 -3.00
N TRP A 540 13.55 -4.16 -4.14
CA TRP A 540 12.82 -2.89 -4.21
C TRP A 540 11.53 -2.91 -3.36
N SER A 541 10.74 -3.97 -3.46
CA SER A 541 9.48 -4.07 -2.71
C SER A 541 9.72 -4.00 -1.20
N PHE A 542 10.71 -4.74 -0.68
CA PHE A 542 11.07 -4.70 0.73
C PHE A 542 11.77 -3.40 1.14
N PHE A 543 12.55 -2.78 0.25
CA PHE A 543 13.12 -1.46 0.47
C PHE A 543 12.02 -0.41 0.64
N MET A 544 10.99 -0.42 -0.21
CA MET A 544 9.86 0.50 -0.07
C MET A 544 9.10 0.25 1.24
N VAL A 545 8.85 -1.01 1.61
CA VAL A 545 8.25 -1.36 2.93
C VAL A 545 9.07 -0.83 4.09
N TRP A 546 10.39 -0.99 4.04
CA TRP A 546 11.31 -0.49 5.06
C TRP A 546 11.21 1.02 5.20
N VAL A 547 11.35 1.74 4.09
CA VAL A 547 11.34 3.20 3.99
C VAL A 547 10.04 3.79 4.53
N ILE A 548 8.88 3.28 4.07
CA ILE A 548 7.57 3.80 4.49
C ILE A 548 7.17 3.35 5.90
N THR A 549 7.76 2.29 6.43
CA THR A 549 7.55 1.91 7.84
C THR A 549 8.36 2.84 8.74
N LEU A 550 9.62 3.11 8.41
CA LEU A 550 10.48 4.05 9.15
C LEU A 550 9.93 5.48 9.14
N THR A 551 9.43 5.92 7.98
CA THR A 551 8.84 7.25 7.79
C THR A 551 7.41 7.12 7.26
N PRO A 552 6.42 6.89 8.14
CA PRO A 552 5.02 6.67 7.74
C PRO A 552 4.42 7.78 6.89
N TRP A 553 4.86 9.02 7.07
CA TRP A 553 4.36 10.18 6.32
C TRP A 553 4.65 10.10 4.82
N TRP A 554 5.73 9.43 4.40
CA TRP A 554 6.08 9.29 2.98
C TRP A 554 5.13 8.42 2.17
N ARG A 555 4.20 7.70 2.83
CA ARG A 555 3.17 6.93 2.13
C ARG A 555 1.89 7.71 1.87
N TYR A 556 1.72 8.92 2.41
CA TYR A 556 0.53 9.74 2.19
C TYR A 556 0.82 10.82 1.15
N ASN A 557 0.78 10.43 -0.13
CA ASN A 557 0.95 11.39 -1.22
C ASN A 557 -0.32 12.20 -1.45
N TRP A 558 -0.23 13.30 -2.18
CA TRP A 558 -1.33 14.26 -2.29
C TRP A 558 -2.07 14.22 -3.62
N ALA A 559 -1.64 13.35 -4.55
CA ALA A 559 -2.12 13.33 -5.92
C ALA A 559 -1.86 14.65 -6.66
N ASP A 560 -0.67 15.22 -6.47
CA ASP A 560 -0.16 16.40 -7.17
C ASP A 560 0.88 16.07 -8.27
N GLY A 561 1.16 14.79 -8.49
CA GLY A 561 2.00 14.28 -9.56
C GLY A 561 3.38 13.82 -9.11
N THR A 562 3.74 14.02 -7.84
CA THR A 562 5.06 13.76 -7.27
C THR A 562 4.99 12.88 -6.02
N ASN A 563 5.95 11.95 -5.90
CA ASN A 563 6.00 11.04 -4.76
C ASN A 563 6.84 11.65 -3.61
N ASN A 564 6.27 11.70 -2.40
CA ASN A 564 6.92 12.29 -1.22
C ASN A 564 8.30 11.69 -0.91
N PHE A 565 8.48 10.37 -1.08
CA PHE A 565 9.78 9.73 -0.90
C PHE A 565 10.79 10.19 -1.96
N LEU A 566 10.37 10.22 -3.23
CA LEU A 566 11.24 10.67 -4.32
C LEU A 566 11.61 12.14 -4.19
N GLU A 567 10.68 13.01 -3.78
CA GLU A 567 10.97 14.41 -3.49
C GLU A 567 11.98 14.56 -2.35
N ALA A 568 11.76 13.88 -1.23
CA ALA A 568 12.66 13.93 -0.09
C ALA A 568 14.09 13.47 -0.45
N GLN A 569 14.23 12.45 -1.31
CA GLN A 569 15.55 12.04 -1.80
C GLN A 569 16.12 13.00 -2.86
N SER A 570 15.27 13.64 -3.65
CA SER A 570 15.68 14.62 -4.65
C SER A 570 16.41 15.80 -4.02
N TRP A 571 15.89 16.30 -2.90
CA TRP A 571 16.51 17.38 -2.12
C TRP A 571 17.91 17.02 -1.62
N ARG A 572 18.08 15.77 -1.16
CA ARG A 572 19.36 15.28 -0.62
C ARG A 572 20.40 15.03 -1.71
N LEU A 573 19.96 14.58 -2.88
CA LEU A 573 20.83 14.20 -3.99
C LEU A 573 21.07 15.33 -4.99
N GLY A 574 20.31 16.43 -4.92
CA GLY A 574 20.33 17.51 -5.90
C GLY A 574 19.89 17.05 -7.30
N ILE A 575 18.98 16.07 -7.36
CA ILE A 575 18.48 15.45 -8.60
C ILE A 575 16.96 15.37 -8.51
N HIS A 576 16.23 15.91 -9.47
CA HIS A 576 14.78 15.75 -9.55
C HIS A 576 14.43 14.30 -9.93
N LEU A 577 14.14 13.44 -8.95
CA LEU A 577 13.80 12.02 -9.13
C LEU A 577 12.36 11.79 -9.63
N PRO A 578 11.32 12.55 -9.22
CA PRO A 578 9.94 12.28 -9.64
C PRO A 578 9.73 12.26 -11.16
N ARG A 579 10.56 12.99 -11.91
CA ARG A 579 10.50 13.02 -13.39
C ARG A 579 10.99 11.73 -14.07
N LEU A 580 11.71 10.87 -13.33
CA LEU A 580 12.31 9.64 -13.85
C LEU A 580 11.36 8.44 -13.74
N PHE A 581 10.21 8.63 -13.10
CA PHE A 581 9.18 7.61 -12.94
C PHE A 581 7.89 8.08 -13.63
N PRO A 582 7.03 7.17 -14.10
CA PRO A 582 5.76 7.54 -14.70
C PRO A 582 4.85 8.24 -13.68
N SER A 583 4.18 9.32 -14.12
CA SER A 583 3.10 9.96 -13.37
C SER A 583 1.87 10.05 -14.25
N PHE A 584 0.76 9.49 -13.78
CA PHE A 584 -0.54 9.50 -14.47
C PHE A 584 -1.48 10.56 -13.93
N ILE A 585 -1.04 11.26 -12.89
CA ILE A 585 -1.66 12.47 -12.35
C ILE A 585 -1.08 13.68 -13.09
N ARG A 586 0.26 13.76 -13.20
CA ARG A 586 0.97 14.79 -13.96
C ARG A 586 1.77 14.17 -15.10
N ILE A 587 1.15 14.00 -16.26
CA ILE A 587 1.75 13.30 -17.41
C ILE A 587 2.94 14.08 -17.98
N THR A 588 4.13 13.51 -17.84
CA THR A 588 5.36 14.03 -18.45
C THR A 588 5.62 13.42 -19.82
N GLN A 589 6.53 14.01 -20.61
CA GLN A 589 6.94 13.46 -21.91
C GLN A 589 7.52 12.04 -21.80
N LEU A 590 8.15 11.69 -20.67
CA LEU A 590 8.74 10.36 -20.42
C LEU A 590 7.71 9.30 -20.03
N THR A 591 6.54 9.71 -19.51
CA THR A 591 5.53 8.81 -18.96
C THR A 591 5.08 7.75 -19.97
N PRO A 592 4.71 8.07 -21.22
CA PRO A 592 4.33 7.08 -22.22
C PRO A 592 5.46 6.10 -22.56
N PHE A 593 6.70 6.59 -22.75
CA PHE A 593 7.85 5.76 -23.10
C PHE A 593 8.20 4.76 -22.01
N LEU A 594 8.27 5.21 -20.76
CA LEU A 594 8.54 4.34 -19.61
C LEU A 594 7.42 3.30 -19.44
N SER A 595 6.17 3.70 -19.65
CA SER A 595 5.03 2.78 -19.56
C SER A 595 5.08 1.68 -20.62
N VAL A 596 5.36 2.03 -21.87
CA VAL A 596 5.54 1.07 -22.96
C VAL A 596 6.74 0.14 -22.67
N LEU A 597 7.86 0.69 -22.20
CA LEU A 597 9.04 -0.11 -21.84
C LEU A 597 8.72 -1.15 -20.78
N ILE A 598 7.98 -0.79 -19.73
CA ILE A 598 7.55 -1.70 -18.67
C ILE A 598 6.64 -2.80 -19.23
N ILE A 599 5.66 -2.44 -20.05
CA ILE A 599 4.73 -3.41 -20.67
C ILE A 599 5.49 -4.39 -21.59
N LEU A 600 6.37 -3.88 -22.46
CA LEU A 600 7.19 -4.72 -23.33
C LEU A 600 8.13 -5.63 -22.55
N SER A 601 8.71 -5.15 -21.45
CA SER A 601 9.55 -5.96 -20.55
C SER A 601 8.75 -7.12 -19.93
N LEU A 602 7.52 -6.85 -19.46
CA LEU A 602 6.62 -7.88 -18.94
C LEU A 602 6.26 -8.91 -20.01
N MET A 603 5.91 -8.46 -21.22
CA MET A 603 5.62 -9.34 -22.35
C MET A 603 6.83 -10.22 -22.69
N ALA A 604 8.04 -9.65 -22.75
CA ALA A 604 9.27 -10.39 -23.01
C ALA A 604 9.52 -11.46 -21.94
N ILE A 605 9.34 -11.14 -20.65
CA ILE A 605 9.49 -12.11 -19.56
C ILE A 605 8.46 -13.24 -19.66
N ILE A 606 7.20 -12.93 -20.02
CA ILE A 606 6.15 -13.93 -20.21
C ILE A 606 6.48 -14.85 -21.40
N LEU A 607 6.87 -14.29 -22.54
CA LEU A 607 7.23 -15.05 -23.74
C LEU A 607 8.43 -15.95 -23.46
N PHE A 608 9.46 -15.42 -22.80
CA PHE A 608 10.61 -16.20 -22.37
C PHE A 608 10.21 -17.34 -21.42
N GLY A 609 9.40 -17.07 -20.39
CA GLY A 609 8.92 -18.10 -19.47
C GLY A 609 8.04 -19.17 -20.12
N ARG A 610 7.25 -18.81 -21.15
CA ARG A 610 6.48 -19.77 -21.97
C ARG A 610 7.39 -20.65 -22.81
N PHE A 611 8.41 -20.07 -23.45
CA PHE A 611 9.42 -20.81 -24.20
C PHE A 611 10.15 -21.82 -23.29
N GLU A 612 10.49 -21.42 -22.05
CA GLU A 612 11.10 -22.34 -21.08
C GLU A 612 10.18 -23.49 -20.63
N LYS A 613 8.87 -23.26 -20.57
CA LYS A 613 7.90 -24.28 -20.15
C LYS A 613 7.76 -25.43 -21.16
N ASN A 614 8.02 -25.16 -22.45
CA ASN A 614 7.74 -26.06 -23.58
C ASN A 614 8.98 -26.81 -24.12
N ASP A 615 9.95 -27.16 -23.26
CA ASP A 615 11.10 -28.04 -23.55
C ASP A 615 12.27 -27.48 -24.39
N ALA A 616 12.69 -26.24 -24.16
CA ALA A 616 14.02 -25.79 -24.63
C ALA A 616 15.15 -26.33 -23.72
N PRO A 617 16.27 -26.86 -24.28
CA PRO A 617 17.46 -27.17 -23.50
C PRO A 617 17.94 -25.91 -22.75
N PRO A 618 18.51 -26.06 -21.54
CA PRO A 618 18.93 -24.90 -20.77
C PRO A 618 20.04 -24.15 -21.51
N LEU A 619 19.77 -22.91 -21.91
CA LEU A 619 20.76 -21.96 -22.46
C LEU A 619 21.97 -21.71 -21.55
N PHE A 620 21.90 -22.12 -20.27
CA PHE A 620 22.97 -21.96 -19.29
C PHE A 620 23.27 -23.30 -18.61
N PRO A 621 24.56 -23.67 -18.45
CA PRO A 621 24.95 -24.94 -17.84
C PRO A 621 24.47 -25.06 -16.39
N LYS A 622 24.08 -26.28 -16.00
CA LYS A 622 23.69 -26.66 -14.64
C LYS A 622 24.92 -26.73 -13.73
N ASN A 623 25.50 -25.61 -13.31
CA ASN A 623 26.51 -25.61 -12.26
C ASN A 623 26.15 -24.62 -11.15
N GLY A 624 26.26 -25.09 -9.90
CA GLY A 624 26.42 -24.26 -8.71
C GLY A 624 25.16 -24.01 -7.86
N SER A 625 25.27 -24.32 -6.58
CA SER A 625 24.39 -23.95 -5.46
C SER A 625 23.75 -22.57 -5.62
N GLY A 626 22.46 -22.39 -5.31
CA GLY A 626 21.66 -21.17 -5.52
C GLY A 626 22.12 -19.85 -4.85
N ALA A 627 23.36 -19.76 -4.35
CA ALA A 627 23.99 -18.55 -3.83
C ALA A 627 24.33 -17.45 -4.87
N PRO A 628 24.65 -17.71 -6.16
CA PRO A 628 25.01 -16.64 -7.11
C PRO A 628 23.78 -15.82 -7.55
N GLY A 629 22.56 -16.36 -7.47
CA GLY A 629 21.36 -15.66 -7.94
C GLY A 629 21.02 -14.40 -7.14
N MET A 630 21.18 -14.42 -5.82
CA MET A 630 20.93 -13.24 -4.97
C MET A 630 22.00 -12.17 -5.16
N MET A 631 23.27 -12.56 -5.28
CA MET A 631 24.35 -11.62 -5.57
C MET A 631 24.15 -10.98 -6.95
N ILE A 632 23.80 -11.76 -7.98
CA ILE A 632 23.47 -11.23 -9.32
C ILE A 632 22.28 -10.27 -9.25
N ALA A 633 21.22 -10.62 -8.52
CA ALA A 633 20.07 -9.75 -8.33
C ALA A 633 20.45 -8.42 -7.66
N LEU A 634 21.28 -8.47 -6.62
CA LEU A 634 21.78 -7.28 -5.94
C LEU A 634 22.63 -6.42 -6.87
N THR A 635 23.57 -7.01 -7.62
CA THR A 635 24.39 -6.27 -8.58
C THR A 635 23.53 -5.62 -9.66
N PHE A 636 22.55 -6.35 -10.21
CA PHE A 636 21.63 -5.80 -11.22
C PHE A 636 20.78 -4.66 -10.65
N PHE A 637 20.25 -4.82 -9.44
CA PHE A 637 19.50 -3.79 -8.75
C PHE A 637 20.35 -2.52 -8.51
N LEU A 638 21.59 -2.68 -8.07
CA LEU A 638 22.53 -1.56 -7.89
C LEU A 638 22.85 -0.87 -9.22
N MET A 639 23.04 -1.62 -10.30
CA MET A 639 23.22 -1.05 -11.64
C MET A 639 22.00 -0.25 -12.10
N LEU A 640 20.78 -0.75 -11.86
CA LEU A 640 19.55 -0.01 -12.15
C LEU A 640 19.48 1.31 -11.36
N CYS A 641 19.76 1.27 -10.05
CA CYS A 641 19.77 2.46 -9.21
C CYS A 641 20.79 3.48 -9.71
N LEU A 642 22.02 3.05 -10.00
CA LEU A 642 23.06 3.93 -10.53
C LEU A 642 22.66 4.51 -11.89
N GLY A 643 22.05 3.70 -12.76
CA GLY A 643 21.53 4.15 -14.05
C GLY A 643 20.47 5.24 -13.91
N VAL A 644 19.51 5.08 -12.99
CA VAL A 644 18.49 6.10 -12.68
C VAL A 644 19.14 7.40 -12.19
N LEU A 645 20.13 7.31 -11.28
CA LEU A 645 20.83 8.48 -10.77
C LEU A 645 21.64 9.20 -11.86
N LEU A 646 22.31 8.46 -12.74
CA LEU A 646 23.04 9.01 -13.88
C LEU A 646 22.09 9.70 -14.86
N LEU A 647 20.97 9.05 -15.21
CA LEU A 647 19.92 9.65 -16.04
C LEU A 647 19.36 10.92 -15.41
N GLY A 648 19.11 10.92 -14.10
CA GLY A 648 18.68 12.12 -13.37
C GLY A 648 19.68 13.27 -13.46
N LYS A 649 20.98 12.97 -13.43
CA LYS A 649 22.03 13.99 -13.64
C LYS A 649 22.15 14.45 -15.09
N MET A 650 21.86 13.61 -16.07
CA MET A 650 22.03 13.95 -17.49
C MET A 650 20.80 14.59 -18.14
N LEU A 651 19.58 14.21 -17.72
CA LEU A 651 18.35 14.66 -18.37
C LEU A 651 18.08 16.15 -18.12
N PRO A 652 17.72 16.91 -19.16
CA PRO A 652 17.32 18.30 -19.03
C PRO A 652 16.00 18.46 -18.28
N THR A 653 15.75 19.66 -17.75
CA THR A 653 14.43 20.07 -17.27
C THR A 653 13.64 20.58 -18.47
N SER A 654 12.51 19.95 -18.77
CA SER A 654 11.62 20.36 -19.87
C SER A 654 10.37 21.11 -19.38
N VAL A 655 9.99 20.92 -18.12
CA VAL A 655 8.84 21.58 -17.49
C VAL A 655 9.24 21.91 -16.05
N LEU A 656 8.90 23.11 -15.60
CA LEU A 656 8.94 23.55 -14.21
C LEU A 656 7.51 23.91 -13.80
N GLU A 657 6.96 23.19 -12.83
CA GLU A 657 5.62 23.45 -12.31
C GLU A 657 5.75 24.46 -11.17
N ALA A 658 4.87 25.47 -11.12
CA ALA A 658 5.04 26.61 -10.21
C ALA A 658 5.02 26.20 -8.72
N GLU A 659 4.30 25.13 -8.40
CA GLU A 659 4.19 24.56 -7.07
C GLU A 659 5.34 23.61 -6.69
N ASP A 660 6.24 23.25 -7.61
CA ASP A 660 7.31 22.28 -7.33
C ASP A 660 8.38 22.86 -6.40
N HIS A 661 8.48 22.33 -5.19
CA HIS A 661 9.40 22.84 -4.17
C HIS A 661 10.89 22.73 -4.53
N LEU A 662 11.28 21.77 -5.38
CA LEU A 662 12.68 21.44 -5.66
C LEU A 662 13.40 22.46 -6.53
N ASP A 663 12.77 22.86 -7.62
CA ASP A 663 13.37 23.71 -8.65
C ASP A 663 12.74 25.10 -8.71
N MET A 664 11.63 25.34 -7.96
CA MET A 664 10.97 26.64 -7.83
C MET A 664 11.06 27.18 -6.40
N LYS A 665 11.26 28.50 -6.29
CA LYS A 665 11.18 29.24 -5.04
C LYS A 665 10.35 30.49 -5.27
N ALA A 666 9.23 30.59 -4.57
CA ALA A 666 8.41 31.79 -4.56
C ALA A 666 8.87 32.76 -3.46
N ASP A 667 8.75 34.05 -3.74
CA ASP A 667 8.91 35.17 -2.83
C ASP A 667 7.57 35.91 -2.78
N GLY A 668 6.75 35.51 -1.81
CA GLY A 668 5.33 35.86 -1.74
C GLY A 668 4.40 34.84 -2.42
N GLY A 669 3.13 35.21 -2.51
CA GLY A 669 2.10 34.46 -3.22
C GLY A 669 1.53 33.31 -2.41
N LYS A 670 0.57 32.63 -3.01
CA LYS A 670 -0.10 31.47 -2.39
C LYS A 670 -0.33 30.38 -3.42
N ARG A 671 -0.15 29.13 -3.01
CA ARG A 671 -0.57 27.96 -3.81
C ARG A 671 -2.06 28.02 -4.10
N VAL A 672 -2.45 27.59 -5.28
CA VAL A 672 -3.85 27.39 -5.67
C VAL A 672 -4.02 25.96 -6.17
N PRO A 673 -4.93 25.16 -5.58
CA PRO A 673 -5.65 25.45 -4.35
C PRO A 673 -4.75 25.64 -3.09
N PRO A 674 -5.25 26.34 -2.05
CA PRO A 674 -4.49 26.57 -0.81
C PRO A 674 -4.19 25.30 -0.02
N SER A 675 -5.14 24.36 -0.01
CA SER A 675 -4.97 23.01 0.56
C SER A 675 -4.59 22.05 -0.57
N ILE A 676 -3.81 21.02 -0.25
CA ILE A 676 -3.57 19.90 -1.18
C ILE A 676 -4.56 18.75 -0.90
N ASP A 677 -5.38 18.86 0.15
CA ASP A 677 -6.38 17.84 0.43
C ASP A 677 -7.36 17.77 -0.75
N PRO A 678 -7.44 16.61 -1.43
CA PRO A 678 -8.38 16.39 -2.51
C PRO A 678 -9.84 16.69 -2.09
N TRP A 679 -10.18 16.44 -0.84
CA TRP A 679 -11.54 16.52 -0.33
C TRP A 679 -11.97 17.95 0.02
N ASP A 680 -11.04 18.84 0.37
CA ASP A 680 -11.33 20.27 0.52
C ASP A 680 -11.50 20.96 -0.84
N ASN A 681 -10.87 20.39 -1.86
CA ASN A 681 -10.79 20.96 -3.20
C ASN A 681 -11.64 20.21 -4.22
N GLN A 682 -12.76 19.62 -3.79
CA GLN A 682 -13.62 18.85 -4.69
C GLN A 682 -14.05 19.65 -5.92
N ILE A 683 -14.18 20.98 -5.85
CA ILE A 683 -14.49 21.80 -7.04
C ILE A 683 -13.32 21.76 -8.04
N TYR A 684 -12.07 21.84 -7.57
CA TYR A 684 -10.87 21.69 -8.39
C TYR A 684 -10.71 20.26 -8.90
N LEU A 685 -11.11 19.23 -8.15
CA LEU A 685 -11.10 17.83 -8.64
C LEU A 685 -12.34 17.45 -9.48
N ARG A 686 -13.43 18.20 -9.38
CA ARG A 686 -14.60 18.03 -10.25
C ARG A 686 -14.34 18.69 -11.61
N THR A 687 -13.47 19.71 -11.65
CA THR A 687 -13.11 20.44 -12.87
C THR A 687 -11.64 20.24 -13.33
N TRP A 688 -10.84 19.49 -12.57
CA TRP A 688 -9.39 19.26 -12.72
C TRP A 688 -8.61 20.44 -13.34
N LYS A 689 -8.81 21.65 -12.80
CA LYS A 689 -7.98 22.82 -13.17
C LYS A 689 -6.61 22.67 -12.51
N TYR A 690 -5.53 22.94 -13.26
CA TYR A 690 -4.14 22.80 -12.82
C TYR A 690 -3.88 23.43 -11.45
N PHE A 691 -3.00 22.79 -10.68
CA PHE A 691 -2.33 23.43 -9.54
C PHE A 691 -1.52 24.62 -10.07
N GLY A 692 -1.30 25.62 -9.22
CA GLY A 692 -0.47 26.74 -9.59
C GLY A 692 -0.12 27.62 -8.40
N TRP A 693 0.55 28.73 -8.70
CA TRP A 693 0.94 29.74 -7.73
C TRP A 693 0.29 31.08 -8.08
N LYS A 694 -0.55 31.59 -7.18
CA LYS A 694 -1.12 32.93 -7.27
C LYS A 694 -0.07 33.93 -6.82
N LEU A 695 0.23 34.90 -7.68
CA LEU A 695 1.16 36.00 -7.39
C LEU A 695 0.41 37.34 -7.41
N GLU A 696 0.47 38.07 -6.31
CA GLU A 696 0.01 39.45 -6.12
C GLU A 696 1.06 40.45 -6.64
N PRO A 697 0.69 41.72 -6.88
CA PRO A 697 1.65 42.73 -7.38
C PRO A 697 2.88 42.86 -6.48
N GLY A 698 4.08 42.84 -7.07
CA GLY A 698 5.36 42.90 -6.37
C GLY A 698 5.92 41.55 -5.93
N GLU A 699 5.15 40.46 -6.02
CA GLU A 699 5.61 39.12 -5.68
C GLU A 699 6.34 38.47 -6.87
N SER A 700 7.17 37.48 -6.59
CA SER A 700 7.94 36.81 -7.64
C SER A 700 8.12 35.32 -7.41
N ILE A 701 8.47 34.61 -8.47
CA ILE A 701 8.84 33.21 -8.42
C ILE A 701 10.08 32.96 -9.26
N VAL A 702 11.03 32.20 -8.72
CA VAL A 702 12.31 31.90 -9.34
C VAL A 702 12.42 30.40 -9.57
N GLY A 703 12.65 30.01 -10.82
CA GLY A 703 12.93 28.63 -11.22
C GLY A 703 14.38 28.46 -11.65
N ARG A 704 15.02 27.33 -11.32
CA ARG A 704 16.34 26.97 -11.87
C ARG A 704 16.20 26.03 -13.05
N LEU A 705 16.59 26.49 -14.24
CA LEU A 705 16.51 25.68 -15.44
C LEU A 705 17.72 24.76 -15.54
N LYS A 706 17.54 23.61 -16.19
CA LYS A 706 18.62 22.69 -16.51
C LYS A 706 18.57 22.34 -17.98
N PHE A 707 19.44 22.97 -18.76
CA PHE A 707 19.54 22.68 -20.19
C PHE A 707 20.21 21.32 -20.44
N ALA A 708 19.91 20.74 -21.59
CA ALA A 708 20.58 19.52 -22.02
C ALA A 708 22.10 19.78 -22.08
N HIS A 709 22.90 18.82 -21.60
CA HIS A 709 24.30 18.80 -21.98
C HIS A 709 24.36 18.54 -23.48
N GLY A 710 24.52 19.59 -24.28
CA GLY A 710 24.97 19.45 -25.65
C GLY A 710 26.30 18.69 -25.62
N GLY A 711 26.41 17.61 -26.40
CA GLY A 711 27.64 16.85 -26.50
C GLY A 711 28.81 17.73 -26.93
N GLN A 712 29.97 17.44 -26.32
CA GLN A 712 31.30 18.03 -26.44
C GLN A 712 31.60 19.29 -25.60
N PRO A 713 32.70 19.28 -24.82
CA PRO A 713 33.30 20.49 -24.29
C PRO A 713 33.98 21.22 -25.47
N SER A 714 33.26 22.10 -26.15
CA SER A 714 33.89 23.06 -27.06
C SER A 714 34.50 24.20 -26.23
N THR A 715 35.69 24.63 -26.62
CA THR A 715 36.51 25.65 -25.96
C THR A 715 35.99 27.07 -26.26
N GLY A 716 34.72 27.36 -25.93
CA GLY A 716 34.09 28.68 -26.06
C GLY A 716 32.68 28.75 -25.42
N PRO A 717 32.14 29.95 -25.12
CA PRO A 717 30.81 30.09 -24.52
C PRO A 717 29.73 29.62 -25.51
N ILE A 718 29.10 28.47 -25.22
CA ILE A 718 27.98 27.96 -25.99
C ILE A 718 26.74 28.76 -25.57
N VAL A 719 26.37 29.78 -26.36
CA VAL A 719 25.09 30.49 -26.18
C VAL A 719 23.96 29.51 -26.48
N LYS A 720 23.19 29.14 -25.45
CA LYS A 720 22.01 28.29 -25.59
C LYS A 720 20.79 29.18 -25.78
N THR A 721 20.12 29.03 -26.92
CA THR A 721 18.83 29.68 -27.18
C THR A 721 17.73 28.65 -26.99
N GLN A 722 16.80 28.91 -26.07
CA GLN A 722 15.64 28.05 -25.85
C GLN A 722 14.35 28.87 -25.73
N GLU A 723 13.23 28.33 -26.22
CA GLU A 723 11.92 28.97 -26.04
C GLU A 723 11.26 28.43 -24.77
N ALA A 724 10.88 29.32 -23.86
CA ALA A 724 10.11 29.02 -22.66
C ALA A 724 8.67 29.48 -22.85
N LEU A 725 7.72 28.57 -22.67
CA LEU A 725 6.29 28.84 -22.66
C LEU A 725 5.82 28.96 -21.21
N ILE A 726 5.48 30.17 -20.80
CA ILE A 726 4.93 30.46 -19.47
C ILE A 726 3.41 30.26 -19.53
N TYR A 727 2.87 29.25 -18.85
CA TYR A 727 1.44 29.00 -18.77
C TYR A 727 0.85 29.77 -17.58
N ALA A 728 0.02 30.77 -17.87
CA ALA A 728 -0.58 31.62 -16.87
C ALA A 728 -2.01 32.01 -17.24
N ARG A 729 -2.77 32.48 -16.24
CA ARG A 729 -4.10 33.09 -16.42
C ARG A 729 -4.30 34.26 -15.46
N ALA A 730 -5.09 35.24 -15.87
CA ALA A 730 -5.54 36.32 -15.00
C ALA A 730 -6.67 35.85 -14.06
N LEU A 731 -6.73 36.44 -12.88
CA LEU A 731 -7.94 36.50 -12.05
C LEU A 731 -8.62 37.84 -12.35
N LEU A 732 -9.79 37.79 -12.99
CA LEU A 732 -10.64 38.97 -13.19
C LEU A 732 -11.78 38.91 -12.17
N ASP A 733 -12.02 40.04 -11.51
CA ASP A 733 -13.21 40.28 -10.69
C ASP A 733 -14.23 41.11 -11.51
N ASP A 734 -15.52 40.99 -11.20
CA ASP A 734 -16.63 41.55 -11.99
C ASP A 734 -16.59 43.09 -12.18
N GLU A 735 -15.82 43.81 -11.36
CA GLU A 735 -15.87 45.27 -11.27
C GLU A 735 -15.04 46.04 -12.32
N SER A 736 -14.12 45.41 -13.06
CA SER A 736 -13.38 46.11 -14.15
C SER A 736 -12.78 45.16 -15.19
N PRO A 737 -13.43 44.83 -16.32
CA PRO A 737 -12.96 43.79 -17.23
C PRO A 737 -11.65 44.08 -17.99
N ASP A 738 -11.14 45.31 -17.99
CA ASP A 738 -10.05 45.75 -18.88
C ASP A 738 -8.63 45.85 -18.23
N ASP A 739 -8.49 45.60 -16.93
CA ASP A 739 -7.21 45.65 -16.21
C ASP A 739 -6.54 44.26 -16.17
N PHE A 740 -5.38 44.11 -16.81
CA PHE A 740 -4.65 42.84 -16.97
C PHE A 740 -3.28 42.85 -16.28
N PRO A 741 -2.89 41.77 -15.57
CA PRO A 741 -1.60 41.68 -14.90
C PRO A 741 -0.42 41.78 -15.86
N ILE A 742 0.61 42.53 -15.47
CA ILE A 742 1.88 42.66 -16.19
C ILE A 742 2.96 41.88 -15.44
N ILE A 743 3.64 40.99 -16.17
CA ILE A 743 4.75 40.20 -15.64
C ILE A 743 6.07 40.58 -16.31
N GLU A 744 7.11 40.66 -15.50
CA GLU A 744 8.49 40.86 -15.94
C GLU A 744 9.25 39.55 -15.80
N VAL A 745 9.95 39.15 -16.87
CA VAL A 745 10.72 37.91 -16.92
C VAL A 745 12.20 38.25 -16.96
N PHE A 746 12.95 37.68 -16.00
CA PHE A 746 14.38 37.85 -15.83
C PHE A 746 15.10 36.51 -16.02
N VAL A 747 16.27 36.56 -16.64
CA VAL A 747 17.21 35.44 -16.72
C VAL A 747 18.53 35.90 -16.13
N ASP A 748 19.01 35.23 -15.08
CA ASP A 748 20.24 35.61 -14.36
C ASP A 748 20.24 37.09 -13.96
N ASP A 749 19.12 37.50 -13.37
CA ASP A 749 18.80 38.87 -12.93
C ASP A 749 18.77 39.94 -14.06
N MET A 750 18.90 39.56 -15.33
CA MET A 750 18.69 40.44 -16.47
C MET A 750 17.26 40.37 -17.00
N LYS A 751 16.55 41.51 -17.05
CA LYS A 751 15.18 41.59 -17.62
C LYS A 751 15.24 41.29 -19.13
N ILE A 752 14.60 40.21 -19.55
CA ILE A 752 14.57 39.80 -20.96
C ILE A 752 13.25 40.15 -21.66
N ARG A 753 12.14 40.23 -20.91
CA ARG A 753 10.83 40.52 -21.49
C ARG A 753 9.83 41.03 -20.45
N GLU A 754 8.87 41.80 -20.94
CA GLU A 754 7.65 42.18 -20.22
C GLU A 754 6.43 41.64 -20.99
N LEU A 755 5.43 41.13 -20.29
CA LEU A 755 4.26 40.44 -20.87
C LEU A 755 2.99 40.82 -20.10
N THR A 756 1.89 41.05 -20.82
CA THR A 756 0.56 41.26 -20.23
C THR A 756 -0.26 39.96 -20.32
N ILE A 757 -0.83 39.52 -19.19
CA ILE A 757 -1.63 38.29 -19.09
C ILE A 757 -3.08 38.60 -19.46
N THR A 758 -3.39 38.60 -20.76
CA THR A 758 -4.67 39.05 -21.33
C THR A 758 -5.84 38.06 -21.27
N SER A 759 -5.74 36.94 -20.53
CA SER A 759 -6.77 35.89 -20.57
C SER A 759 -7.06 35.29 -19.21
N THR A 760 -8.34 35.07 -18.93
CA THR A 760 -8.84 34.29 -17.77
C THR A 760 -8.76 32.78 -18.01
N ASP A 761 -8.59 32.35 -19.25
CA ASP A 761 -8.27 30.97 -19.61
C ASP A 761 -6.75 30.75 -19.58
N TRP A 762 -6.35 29.51 -19.38
CA TRP A 762 -4.94 29.12 -19.40
C TRP A 762 -4.35 29.32 -20.80
N LYS A 763 -3.37 30.23 -20.93
CA LYS A 763 -2.65 30.48 -22.19
C LYS A 763 -1.13 30.39 -22.01
N PRO A 764 -0.41 29.89 -23.02
CA PRO A 764 1.05 29.94 -23.04
C PRO A 764 1.54 31.31 -23.56
N TYR A 765 2.47 31.91 -22.84
CA TYR A 765 3.18 33.14 -23.20
C TYR A 765 4.63 32.80 -23.54
N PRO A 766 5.04 32.84 -24.83
CA PRO A 766 6.38 32.44 -25.24
C PRO A 766 7.42 33.49 -24.87
N VAL A 767 8.60 33.06 -24.44
CA VAL A 767 9.76 33.89 -24.08
C VAL A 767 11.02 33.22 -24.62
N LYS A 768 11.90 33.99 -25.29
CA LYS A 768 13.20 33.47 -25.74
C LYS A 768 14.23 33.66 -24.62
N ILE A 769 14.85 32.57 -24.19
CA ILE A 769 15.92 32.55 -23.21
C ILE A 769 17.24 32.40 -23.94
N VAL A 770 18.17 33.31 -23.70
CA VAL A 770 19.53 33.31 -24.25
C VAL A 770 20.49 33.47 -23.08
N THR A 771 21.33 32.47 -22.84
CA THR A 771 22.30 32.46 -21.74
C THR A 771 23.47 31.53 -22.07
N ASP A 772 24.63 31.83 -21.51
CA ASP A 772 25.83 31.00 -21.51
C ASP A 772 25.93 30.10 -20.27
N GLU A 773 25.04 30.30 -19.28
CA GLU A 773 24.99 29.47 -18.09
C GLU A 773 24.43 28.06 -18.35
N VAL A 774 24.99 27.08 -17.64
CA VAL A 774 24.51 25.69 -17.68
C VAL A 774 23.19 25.53 -16.92
N ARG A 775 22.94 26.38 -15.91
CA ARG A 775 21.74 26.36 -15.07
C ARG A 775 21.27 27.79 -14.75
N PRO A 776 20.73 28.53 -15.74
CA PRO A 776 20.28 29.88 -15.48
C PRO A 776 19.10 29.89 -14.50
N SER A 777 19.00 30.98 -13.78
CA SER A 777 17.82 31.35 -13.00
C SER A 777 16.80 32.04 -13.90
N LEU A 778 15.55 31.57 -13.86
CA LEU A 778 14.41 32.20 -14.52
C LEU A 778 13.51 32.79 -13.43
N LYS A 779 13.48 34.11 -13.32
CA LYS A 779 12.64 34.83 -12.35
C LYS A 779 11.46 35.49 -13.05
N ILE A 780 10.25 35.23 -12.59
CA ILE A 780 9.02 35.85 -13.05
C ILE A 780 8.52 36.74 -11.91
N VAL A 781 8.42 38.04 -12.18
CA VAL A 781 7.98 39.05 -11.21
C VAL A 781 6.65 39.62 -11.66
N HIS A 782 5.69 39.74 -10.75
CA HIS A 782 4.50 40.52 -10.98
C HIS A 782 4.84 42.00 -10.78
N GLN A 783 4.73 42.81 -11.83
CA GLN A 783 5.06 44.23 -11.76
C GLN A 783 4.11 44.96 -10.80
N ALA A 784 4.66 45.67 -9.81
CA ALA A 784 3.90 46.57 -8.95
C ALA A 784 3.71 47.93 -9.65
N ALA A 785 2.82 47.97 -10.66
CA ALA A 785 2.48 49.18 -11.40
C ALA A 785 1.06 49.68 -11.03
N PRO A 786 0.77 50.99 -11.18
CA PRO A 786 -0.58 51.52 -10.98
C PRO A 786 -1.66 50.82 -11.82
N ASP A 787 -1.24 50.29 -12.98
CA ASP A 787 -2.05 49.64 -14.02
C ASP A 787 -1.94 48.09 -13.98
N SER A 788 -1.36 47.52 -12.92
CA SER A 788 -1.21 46.06 -12.73
C SER A 788 -1.49 45.69 -11.27
N ARG A 789 -2.75 45.85 -10.85
CA ARG A 789 -3.16 45.65 -9.45
C ARG A 789 -3.68 44.24 -9.13
N ARG A 790 -3.80 43.37 -10.14
CA ARG A 790 -4.52 42.10 -10.05
C ARG A 790 -3.62 40.89 -10.06
N ALA A 791 -3.91 39.94 -9.19
CA ALA A 791 -3.20 38.68 -9.20
C ALA A 791 -3.36 37.91 -10.52
N PHE A 792 -2.35 37.13 -10.84
CA PHE A 792 -2.43 36.07 -11.83
C PHE A 792 -2.06 34.73 -11.20
N ILE A 793 -2.40 33.65 -11.87
CA ILE A 793 -1.98 32.30 -11.47
C ILE A 793 -0.99 31.79 -12.52
N LEU A 794 0.19 31.41 -12.04
CA LEU A 794 1.18 30.67 -12.82
C LEU A 794 0.94 29.17 -12.62
N ASP A 795 0.79 28.41 -13.72
CA ASP A 795 0.71 26.93 -13.70
C ASP A 795 2.13 26.36 -13.86
N LYS A 796 2.76 26.59 -15.02
CA LYS A 796 4.07 26.03 -15.32
C LYS A 796 4.86 26.81 -16.35
N VAL A 797 6.16 26.54 -16.42
CA VAL A 797 7.05 26.96 -17.49
C VAL A 797 7.51 25.74 -18.27
N ARG A 798 7.20 25.66 -19.57
CA ARG A 798 7.63 24.58 -20.46
C ARG A 798 8.72 25.04 -21.41
N LEU A 799 9.87 24.39 -21.38
CA LEU A 799 10.95 24.59 -22.33
C LEU A 799 10.70 23.78 -23.61
N ARG A 800 10.91 24.41 -24.77
CA ARG A 800 10.82 23.80 -26.10
C ARG A 800 12.17 23.69 -26.77
#